data_AF-A0A2A2VAQ2-F1
#
_entry.id   AF-A0A2A2VAQ2-F1
#
_cell.length_a   1.000
_cell.length_b   1.000
_cell.length_c   1.000
_cell.angle_alpha   90.00
_cell.angle_beta   90.00
_cell.angle_gamma   90.00
#
_symmetry.space_group_name_H-M   'P 1'
#
loop_
_entity.id
_entity.type
_entity.pdbx_description
1 polymer ?
#
loop_
_entity_poly.entity_id
_entity_poly.type
_entity_poly.pdbx_seq_one_letter_code
_entity_poly.pdbx_strand_id
1 'polypeptide(L)'
;MHVRSINTPDTICPKSKRVRRRNLQGIGAEIAMLMLERQAIIGRSTVALDPLPAETKFYSAYDWCLDPHLTVGEASERLAAELDRLGDVEPGWQARDVATNIYLLSCSLLNGVDEYLRGHTLRLPPQLAKTRLGRLALRTTDRAAQKIPLRHKNELRRWSEEWQNGLDILLADLMRSDSDAAPFAGVVGKLSALLRRRLPSGLRDARLGIPSAFNRLDLTPDDVFELGRQFMRESADRSQPVLVLGLRTAGTYFSALLCSFFKAEGYSRIAALTVQPKKGPSERERRQLSEYARKGFTLVIVDDPPNSGGTIVLAVDIARQAGFDLSSIRVLVPTHPATPGWAAMLPDGLVITLEPERWRKQQLLDPRIVQARLAEYLAPRGFADVQILDSWWAEELDGSQQHGASGKRGATLKRIFKVQLQAAQGDREVRHFVAKGVGLGYLGYPAFLVAQRLSEFVAPVLGLRDGILYSEWLPQKQAATDVGLNRDSWIDRMACYVAARTRLMALPKSRVAGKAVHENGWTLLAEAFGRAYGSFVLDVPMRSLIQQRLYQLHCPYPTLIDGNMEAGKWIGDRTGLLKTGYYGHGLGKTLLNSVDPAYDLADAILSFELSPDEEDRLLRRYVEHSGDASVADRLFINKLLAGLWAMETAQENLFSVVQCGKQQQEQHRRFLGAWDFLTVQTAQFCGARCRPSRAASWHSPLVFLDIDGVLDRRIFGYPSTTAAGIEALSLLSKHGCSVALNTARSVYEVKDYCEAYGLAGGVAESGAYLWDAVAGHGLPLIDQNTLVQLDELRRALRQLPGVFLDERHRYSIRAYMIEKKPQSLLSRMRRFTVGQGVPVPLPTLIVRDLITTLRLDRLCFRQTTSDTTVVAKDVDKGTGLAALRDRVLGPDAETIAIGDTEADLPMFRTATRSFAPAQIRCKREARLLGCTVSRHSYQRGLLDIVGALVDRKADGCDGRIEPADQSDGERLFLDLLRVADRLQARALVGALFNRATFRIFIR
;
A
#
# COMPACT_ATOMS: atom_id res chain seq x y z
N MET A 1 -36.00 -56.99 37.71
CA MET A 1 -37.34 -56.54 37.27
C MET A 1 -37.11 -55.33 36.36
N HIS A 2 -36.95 -55.51 35.05
CA HIS A 2 -38.02 -55.65 34.03
C HIS A 2 -38.92 -54.42 33.93
N VAL A 3 -39.26 -53.81 32.78
CA VAL A 3 -38.95 -53.82 31.33
C VAL A 3 -39.67 -52.56 30.79
N ARG A 4 -39.12 -51.88 29.77
CA ARG A 4 -39.78 -51.32 28.55
C ARG A 4 -39.20 -49.95 28.17
N SER A 5 -38.32 -49.86 27.16
CA SER A 5 -38.56 -49.96 25.70
C SER A 5 -39.23 -48.69 25.16
N ILE A 6 -38.48 -47.91 24.37
CA ILE A 6 -38.91 -47.20 23.15
C ILE A 6 -37.65 -46.99 22.28
N ASN A 7 -37.86 -47.13 20.97
CA ASN A 7 -36.93 -47.50 19.92
C ASN A 7 -35.92 -46.43 19.48
N THR A 8 -34.67 -46.87 19.27
CA THR A 8 -33.70 -46.35 18.29
C THR A 8 -33.69 -47.26 17.07
N PRO A 9 -33.71 -46.76 15.82
CA PRO A 9 -33.39 -47.57 14.67
C PRO A 9 -31.89 -47.44 14.28
N ASP A 10 -31.27 -48.61 14.25
CA ASP A 10 -30.34 -49.12 13.22
C ASP A 10 -28.97 -48.48 13.01
N THR A 11 -28.02 -49.04 13.77
CA THR A 11 -26.82 -49.75 13.30
C THR A 11 -26.25 -49.37 11.93
N ILE A 12 -25.22 -48.54 11.98
CA ILE A 12 -24.16 -48.45 10.96
C ILE A 12 -23.20 -49.63 11.18
N CYS A 13 -23.20 -50.60 10.28
CA CYS A 13 -22.16 -51.64 10.17
C CYS A 13 -21.40 -51.46 8.83
N PRO A 14 -20.09 -51.76 8.78
CA PRO A 14 -19.15 -51.14 7.85
C PRO A 14 -19.03 -51.94 6.54
N LYS A 15 -19.03 -51.24 5.40
CA LYS A 15 -18.60 -51.82 4.11
C LYS A 15 -17.57 -50.94 3.40
N SER A 16 -16.34 -51.42 3.51
CA SER A 16 -15.36 -51.58 2.42
C SER A 16 -14.97 -50.36 1.58
N LYS A 17 -13.75 -49.86 1.86
CA LYS A 17 -12.65 -49.68 0.89
C LYS A 17 -13.05 -49.56 -0.59
N ARG A 18 -13.36 -48.35 -1.03
CA ARG A 18 -13.00 -47.85 -2.36
C ARG A 18 -12.40 -46.46 -2.24
N VAL A 19 -11.22 -46.39 -1.63
CA VAL A 19 -10.23 -45.35 -1.93
C VAL A 19 -9.88 -45.54 -3.40
N ARG A 20 -10.58 -44.81 -4.27
CA ARG A 20 -10.28 -44.79 -5.70
C ARG A 20 -8.83 -44.35 -5.85
N ARG A 21 -8.02 -45.24 -6.42
CA ARG A 21 -6.79 -44.93 -7.14
C ARG A 21 -7.06 -43.79 -8.14
N ARG A 22 -6.91 -42.55 -7.68
CA ARG A 22 -6.73 -41.34 -8.48
C ARG A 22 -5.55 -40.64 -7.82
N ASN A 23 -4.32 -41.02 -8.16
CA ASN A 23 -3.13 -40.24 -7.77
C ASN A 23 -1.85 -40.56 -8.56
N LEU A 24 -1.93 -41.25 -9.70
CA LEU A 24 -0.77 -41.41 -10.60
C LEU A 24 -1.13 -41.17 -12.07
N GLN A 25 -2.38 -41.43 -12.50
CA GLN A 25 -2.86 -41.10 -13.86
C GLN A 25 -3.19 -39.60 -14.05
N GLY A 26 -3.53 -38.87 -12.99
CA GLY A 26 -3.80 -37.41 -13.07
C GLY A 26 -2.52 -36.61 -13.34
N ILE A 27 -1.46 -36.89 -12.58
CA ILE A 27 -0.14 -36.24 -12.73
C ILE A 27 0.50 -36.61 -14.08
N GLY A 28 0.32 -37.85 -14.55
CA GLY A 28 0.79 -38.27 -15.88
C GLY A 28 0.05 -37.57 -17.03
N ALA A 29 -1.26 -37.36 -16.90
CA ALA A 29 -2.04 -36.58 -17.86
C ALA A 29 -1.70 -35.09 -17.81
N GLU A 30 -1.40 -34.55 -16.63
CA GLU A 30 -1.01 -33.16 -16.40
C GLU A 30 0.38 -32.85 -16.98
N ILE A 31 1.36 -33.75 -16.79
CA ILE A 31 2.70 -33.66 -17.39
C ILE A 31 2.64 -33.85 -18.91
N ALA A 32 1.84 -34.81 -19.40
CA ALA A 32 1.64 -35.01 -20.83
C ALA A 32 0.93 -33.82 -21.49
N MET A 33 -0.05 -33.21 -20.81
CA MET A 33 -0.76 -32.01 -21.29
C MET A 33 0.14 -30.77 -21.25
N LEU A 34 0.97 -30.59 -20.21
CA LEU A 34 2.01 -29.56 -20.16
C LEU A 34 3.07 -29.74 -21.26
N MET A 35 3.42 -30.99 -21.61
CA MET A 35 4.32 -31.30 -22.72
C MET A 35 3.69 -31.07 -24.10
N LEU A 36 2.40 -31.37 -24.28
CA LEU A 36 1.62 -31.07 -25.49
C LEU A 36 1.40 -29.57 -25.68
N GLU A 37 1.12 -28.82 -24.61
CA GLU A 37 1.04 -27.36 -24.63
C GLU A 37 2.42 -26.74 -24.90
N ARG A 38 3.51 -27.36 -24.43
CA ARG A 38 4.88 -26.96 -24.77
C ARG A 38 5.16 -27.10 -26.27
N GLN A 39 4.70 -28.17 -26.92
CA GLN A 39 4.78 -28.32 -28.38
C GLN A 39 3.86 -27.33 -29.12
N ALA A 40 2.65 -27.06 -28.61
CA ALA A 40 1.73 -26.08 -29.18
C ALA A 40 2.23 -24.63 -29.06
N ILE A 41 3.02 -24.29 -28.04
CA ILE A 41 3.70 -22.99 -27.90
C ILE A 41 4.87 -22.86 -28.91
N ILE A 42 5.50 -23.97 -29.29
CA ILE A 42 6.64 -23.99 -30.21
C ILE A 42 6.20 -23.76 -31.67
N GLY A 43 4.97 -24.15 -32.04
CA GLY A 43 4.40 -23.98 -33.40
C GLY A 43 3.49 -22.75 -33.60
N ARG A 44 3.50 -21.77 -32.68
CA ARG A 44 2.62 -20.58 -32.77
C ARG A 44 2.99 -19.67 -33.93
N SER A 45 1.97 -19.10 -34.56
CA SER A 45 2.12 -18.03 -35.55
C SER A 45 2.70 -16.76 -34.90
N THR A 46 3.69 -16.12 -35.53
CA THR A 46 4.31 -14.86 -35.08
C THR A 46 3.46 -13.62 -35.38
N VAL A 47 2.18 -13.79 -35.71
CA VAL A 47 1.26 -12.69 -36.03
C VAL A 47 1.17 -11.72 -34.85
N ALA A 48 1.53 -10.46 -35.10
CA ALA A 48 1.45 -9.38 -34.14
C ALA A 48 -0.01 -9.13 -33.73
N LEU A 49 -0.24 -8.92 -32.42
CA LEU A 49 -1.57 -8.74 -31.85
C LEU A 49 -1.90 -7.26 -31.56
N ASP A 50 -1.43 -6.32 -32.38
CA ASP A 50 -1.54 -4.87 -32.14
C ASP A 50 -2.98 -4.33 -32.14
N PRO A 51 -3.34 -3.37 -31.26
CA PRO A 51 -4.70 -2.84 -31.19
C PRO A 51 -5.25 -2.34 -32.53
N LEU A 52 -6.59 -2.40 -32.69
CA LEU A 52 -7.24 -1.90 -33.92
C LEU A 52 -6.87 -0.42 -34.17
N PRO A 53 -6.61 -0.01 -35.42
CA PRO A 53 -6.27 1.39 -35.75
C PRO A 53 -7.33 2.39 -35.27
N ALA A 54 -8.61 2.00 -35.32
CA ALA A 54 -9.72 2.83 -34.83
C ALA A 54 -9.63 3.09 -33.31
N GLU A 55 -9.27 2.08 -32.50
CA GLU A 55 -9.08 2.25 -31.06
C GLU A 55 -7.84 3.10 -30.75
N THR A 56 -6.72 2.81 -31.42
CA THR A 56 -5.49 3.59 -31.27
C THR A 56 -5.71 5.08 -31.58
N LYS A 57 -6.40 5.37 -32.70
CA LYS A 57 -6.73 6.75 -33.10
C LYS A 57 -7.66 7.42 -32.10
N PHE A 58 -8.66 6.70 -31.59
CA PHE A 58 -9.60 7.26 -30.62
C PHE A 58 -8.95 7.55 -29.26
N TYR A 59 -8.24 6.57 -28.68
CA TYR A 59 -7.68 6.69 -27.33
C TYR A 59 -6.48 7.63 -27.25
N SER A 60 -5.70 7.78 -28.32
CA SER A 60 -4.58 8.75 -28.35
C SER A 60 -5.02 10.21 -28.20
N ALA A 61 -6.30 10.54 -28.46
CA ALA A 61 -6.85 11.86 -28.16
C ALA A 61 -7.01 12.14 -26.64
N TYR A 62 -6.82 11.13 -25.80
CA TYR A 62 -7.04 11.20 -24.35
C TYR A 62 -5.75 11.18 -23.53
N ASP A 63 -4.59 11.52 -24.09
CA ASP A 63 -3.31 11.57 -23.37
C ASP A 63 -3.35 12.33 -22.03
N TRP A 64 -4.25 13.31 -21.90
CA TRP A 64 -4.48 14.05 -20.67
C TRP A 64 -4.98 13.18 -19.50
N CYS A 65 -5.53 11.99 -19.75
CA CYS A 65 -6.07 11.11 -18.70
C CYS A 65 -5.00 10.36 -17.89
N LEU A 66 -3.72 10.45 -18.29
CA LEU A 66 -2.59 9.86 -17.53
C LEU A 66 -2.48 10.44 -16.11
N ASP A 67 -2.87 11.70 -15.90
CA ASP A 67 -3.19 12.22 -14.55
C ASP A 67 -4.71 12.29 -14.38
N PRO A 68 -5.35 11.30 -13.73
CA PRO A 68 -6.80 11.28 -13.54
C PRO A 68 -7.28 12.32 -12.51
N HIS A 69 -6.37 12.97 -11.79
CA HIS A 69 -6.71 13.99 -10.78
C HIS A 69 -6.83 15.38 -11.40
N LEU A 70 -7.80 15.60 -12.27
CA LEU A 70 -8.04 16.90 -12.89
C LEU A 70 -8.38 17.99 -11.86
N THR A 71 -8.00 19.23 -12.13
CA THR A 71 -8.60 20.41 -11.52
C THR A 71 -10.01 20.65 -12.07
N VAL A 72 -10.83 21.43 -11.38
CA VAL A 72 -12.14 21.87 -11.90
C VAL A 72 -12.00 22.61 -13.23
N GLY A 73 -10.95 23.43 -13.37
CA GLY A 73 -10.63 24.11 -14.62
C GLY A 73 -10.37 23.13 -15.76
N GLU A 74 -9.42 22.21 -15.56
CA GLU A 74 -9.10 21.18 -16.55
C GLU A 74 -10.33 20.32 -16.89
N ALA A 75 -11.09 19.86 -15.90
CA ALA A 75 -12.28 19.04 -16.13
C ALA A 75 -13.38 19.80 -16.90
N SER A 76 -13.54 21.11 -16.67
CA SER A 76 -14.47 21.95 -17.43
C SER A 76 -14.05 22.07 -18.90
N GLU A 77 -12.75 22.25 -19.16
CA GLU A 77 -12.18 22.31 -20.51
C GLU A 77 -12.32 20.97 -21.24
N ARG A 78 -12.03 19.84 -20.57
CA ARG A 78 -12.24 18.50 -21.15
C ARG A 78 -13.70 18.19 -21.41
N LEU A 79 -14.59 18.58 -20.50
CA LEU A 79 -16.03 18.36 -20.66
C LEU A 79 -16.60 19.16 -21.82
N ALA A 80 -16.16 20.40 -22.02
CA ALA A 80 -16.55 21.20 -23.18
C ALA A 80 -16.11 20.51 -24.48
N ALA A 81 -14.88 20.00 -24.54
CA ALA A 81 -14.39 19.27 -25.71
C ALA A 81 -15.19 17.98 -25.98
N GLU A 82 -15.55 17.21 -24.95
CA GLU A 82 -16.37 16.01 -25.12
C GLU A 82 -17.80 16.33 -25.57
N LEU A 83 -18.39 17.42 -25.07
CA LEU A 83 -19.70 17.91 -25.51
C LEU A 83 -19.69 18.31 -26.99
N ASP A 84 -18.63 18.98 -27.45
CA ASP A 84 -18.48 19.36 -28.85
C ASP A 84 -18.29 18.10 -29.73
N ARG A 85 -17.51 17.11 -29.26
CA ARG A 85 -17.27 15.85 -29.98
C ARG A 85 -18.51 14.96 -30.13
N LEU A 86 -19.51 15.08 -29.25
CA LEU A 86 -20.68 14.20 -29.26
C LEU A 86 -21.45 14.25 -30.60
N GLY A 87 -21.43 15.40 -31.30
CA GLY A 87 -22.08 15.56 -32.61
C GLY A 87 -21.27 15.06 -33.80
N ASP A 88 -19.95 14.90 -33.65
CA ASP A 88 -19.02 14.60 -34.76
C ASP A 88 -18.59 13.12 -34.80
N VAL A 89 -18.88 12.37 -33.74
CA VAL A 89 -18.43 10.98 -33.59
C VAL A 89 -19.40 10.01 -34.25
N GLU A 90 -18.86 9.02 -34.96
CA GLU A 90 -19.65 7.97 -35.60
C GLU A 90 -20.54 7.22 -34.59
N PRO A 91 -21.79 6.89 -34.96
CA PRO A 91 -22.66 6.05 -34.16
C PRO A 91 -21.97 4.71 -33.84
N GLY A 92 -21.99 4.31 -32.57
CA GLY A 92 -21.37 3.06 -32.13
C GLY A 92 -20.67 3.18 -30.78
N TRP A 93 -19.58 2.45 -30.61
CA TRP A 93 -18.86 2.38 -29.34
C TRP A 93 -18.18 3.71 -28.98
N GLN A 94 -17.67 4.48 -29.96
CA GLN A 94 -17.01 5.76 -29.70
C GLN A 94 -18.00 6.76 -29.09
N ALA A 95 -19.22 6.83 -29.63
CA ALA A 95 -20.27 7.71 -29.12
C ALA A 95 -20.64 7.35 -27.66
N ARG A 96 -20.71 6.06 -27.32
CA ARG A 96 -20.95 5.60 -25.94
C ARG A 96 -19.80 5.96 -25.00
N ASP A 97 -18.56 5.88 -25.47
CA ASP A 97 -17.39 6.28 -24.69
C ASP A 97 -17.38 7.80 -24.41
N VAL A 98 -17.68 8.62 -25.41
CA VAL A 98 -17.84 10.08 -25.25
C VAL A 98 -18.97 10.40 -24.27
N ALA A 99 -20.13 9.76 -24.42
CA ALA A 99 -21.25 9.89 -23.49
C ALA A 99 -20.86 9.56 -22.04
N THR A 100 -20.10 8.49 -21.87
CA THR A 100 -19.58 8.04 -20.58
C THR A 100 -18.63 9.09 -19.98
N ASN A 101 -17.75 9.68 -20.79
CA ASN A 101 -16.85 10.74 -20.33
C ASN A 101 -17.60 12.00 -19.92
N ILE A 102 -18.62 12.41 -20.69
CA ILE A 102 -19.50 13.53 -20.35
C ILE A 102 -20.14 13.30 -18.98
N TYR A 103 -20.69 12.11 -18.74
CA TYR A 103 -21.27 11.74 -17.44
C TYR A 103 -20.25 11.82 -16.30
N LEU A 104 -19.08 11.18 -16.46
CA LEU A 104 -18.06 11.11 -15.40
C LEU A 104 -17.49 12.50 -15.06
N LEU A 105 -17.18 13.31 -16.07
CA LEU A 105 -16.67 14.67 -15.90
C LEU A 105 -17.75 15.60 -15.31
N SER A 106 -19.00 15.53 -15.77
CA SER A 106 -20.10 16.31 -15.20
C SER A 106 -20.29 16.06 -13.71
N CYS A 107 -20.33 14.78 -13.30
CA CYS A 107 -20.48 14.41 -11.90
C CYS A 107 -19.26 14.78 -11.05
N SER A 108 -18.06 14.75 -11.64
CA SER A 108 -16.84 15.23 -10.98
C SER A 108 -16.92 16.71 -10.62
N LEU A 109 -17.42 17.54 -11.56
CA LEU A 109 -17.59 18.99 -11.35
C LEU A 109 -18.63 19.26 -10.26
N LEU A 110 -19.77 18.57 -10.29
CA LEU A 110 -20.79 18.65 -9.24
C LEU A 110 -20.20 18.33 -7.86
N ASN A 111 -19.44 17.22 -7.75
CA ASN A 111 -18.78 16.86 -6.51
C ASN A 111 -17.72 17.91 -6.07
N GLY A 112 -16.98 18.48 -7.01
CA GLY A 112 -15.99 19.53 -6.75
C GLY A 112 -16.63 20.82 -6.21
N VAL A 113 -17.73 21.27 -6.82
CA VAL A 113 -18.51 22.43 -6.36
C VAL A 113 -19.07 22.19 -4.96
N ASP A 114 -19.58 20.99 -4.69
CA ASP A 114 -20.10 20.62 -3.38
C ASP A 114 -19.01 20.64 -2.28
N GLU A 115 -17.84 20.04 -2.52
CA GLU A 115 -16.72 20.06 -1.57
C GLU A 115 -16.21 21.51 -1.35
N TYR A 116 -16.20 22.33 -2.39
CA TYR A 116 -15.83 23.74 -2.29
C TYR A 116 -16.83 24.56 -1.48
N LEU A 117 -18.13 24.39 -1.73
CA LEU A 117 -19.21 25.07 -0.99
C LEU A 117 -19.26 24.66 0.48
N ARG A 118 -18.90 23.41 0.78
CA ARG A 118 -18.78 22.89 2.14
C ARG A 118 -17.65 23.56 2.90
N GLY A 119 -16.49 23.73 2.27
CA GLY A 119 -15.29 24.32 2.87
C GLY A 119 -14.53 23.39 3.82
N HIS A 120 -13.53 23.97 4.49
CA HIS A 120 -12.60 23.28 5.38
C HIS A 120 -13.27 22.90 6.72
N THR A 121 -13.01 21.69 7.23
CA THR A 121 -13.51 21.25 8.54
C THR A 121 -12.35 20.76 9.39
N LEU A 122 -12.15 21.43 10.53
CA LEU A 122 -11.11 21.12 11.49
C LEU A 122 -11.43 19.79 12.19
N ARG A 123 -10.52 18.80 12.07
CA ARG A 123 -10.64 17.51 12.77
C ARG A 123 -9.60 17.45 13.88
N LEU A 124 -10.01 17.76 15.10
CA LEU A 124 -9.17 17.51 16.28
C LEU A 124 -9.26 16.03 16.69
N PRO A 125 -8.16 15.42 17.15
CA PRO A 125 -8.22 14.16 17.88
C PRO A 125 -9.31 14.23 18.97
N PRO A 126 -10.09 13.15 19.20
CA PRO A 126 -11.21 13.16 20.14
C PRO A 126 -10.84 13.65 21.55
N GLN A 127 -9.61 13.37 21.98
CA GLN A 127 -9.04 13.82 23.26
C GLN A 127 -8.89 15.34 23.32
N LEU A 128 -8.40 15.97 22.25
CA LEU A 128 -8.27 17.42 22.14
C LEU A 128 -9.63 18.08 21.92
N ALA A 129 -10.51 17.48 21.10
CA ALA A 129 -11.85 17.97 20.82
C ALA A 129 -12.75 18.06 22.08
N LYS A 130 -12.51 17.20 23.08
CA LYS A 130 -13.25 17.20 24.36
C LYS A 130 -12.82 18.33 25.31
N THR A 131 -11.63 18.89 25.14
CA THR A 131 -11.13 19.99 25.98
C THR A 131 -11.90 21.30 25.72
N ARG A 132 -11.91 22.23 26.69
CA ARG A 132 -12.53 23.56 26.50
C ARG A 132 -11.85 24.34 25.37
N LEU A 133 -10.52 24.28 25.29
CA LEU A 133 -9.72 24.91 24.23
C LEU A 133 -9.99 24.28 22.86
N GLY A 134 -10.11 22.95 22.75
CA GLY A 134 -10.43 22.28 21.49
C GLY A 134 -11.85 22.57 20.98
N ARG A 135 -12.84 22.66 21.89
CA ARG A 135 -14.20 23.10 21.53
C ARG A 135 -14.24 24.55 21.06
N LEU A 136 -13.48 25.43 21.69
CA LEU A 136 -13.36 26.82 21.27
C LEU A 136 -12.67 26.92 19.89
N ALA A 137 -11.57 26.19 19.70
CA ALA A 137 -10.85 26.12 18.43
C ALA A 137 -11.76 25.66 17.28
N LEU A 138 -12.49 24.54 17.46
CA LEU A 138 -13.49 24.04 16.49
C LEU A 138 -14.52 25.11 16.10
N ARG A 139 -15.10 25.82 17.08
CA ARG A 139 -16.09 26.89 16.84
C ARG A 139 -15.51 28.11 16.13
N THR A 140 -14.28 28.50 16.47
CA THR A 140 -13.60 29.64 15.84
C THR A 140 -13.15 29.35 14.41
N THR A 141 -12.80 28.10 14.10
CA THR A 141 -12.34 27.71 12.77
C THR A 141 -13.47 27.46 11.78
N ASP A 142 -14.64 26.98 12.21
CA ASP A 142 -15.82 26.94 11.33
C ASP A 142 -16.23 28.35 10.87
N ARG A 143 -15.98 29.38 11.69
CA ARG A 143 -16.18 30.80 11.34
C ARG A 143 -15.05 31.38 10.48
N ALA A 144 -13.79 30.98 10.72
CA ALA A 144 -12.62 31.49 9.99
C ALA A 144 -12.39 30.80 8.63
N ALA A 145 -12.87 29.57 8.45
CA ALA A 145 -12.72 28.75 7.24
C ALA A 145 -13.62 29.19 6.06
N GLN A 146 -14.47 30.19 6.24
CA GLN A 146 -15.41 30.65 5.20
C GLN A 146 -15.15 32.11 4.83
N LYS A 147 -14.16 32.35 3.98
CA LYS A 147 -13.99 33.61 3.24
C LYS A 147 -14.53 33.53 1.80
N ILE A 148 -15.55 32.71 1.54
CA ILE A 148 -16.27 32.77 0.26
C ILE A 148 -17.44 33.75 0.45
N PRO A 149 -17.47 34.89 -0.27
CA PRO A 149 -18.58 35.82 -0.24
C PRO A 149 -19.93 35.13 -0.45
N LEU A 150 -20.96 35.54 0.30
CA LEU A 150 -22.29 34.93 0.24
C LEU A 150 -22.88 34.95 -1.18
N ARG A 151 -22.57 36.01 -1.95
CA ARG A 151 -22.93 36.15 -3.36
C ARG A 151 -22.37 35.01 -4.21
N HIS A 152 -21.07 34.74 -4.14
CA HIS A 152 -20.43 33.64 -4.88
C HIS A 152 -21.02 32.27 -4.48
N LYS A 153 -21.35 32.07 -3.20
CA LYS A 153 -22.02 30.84 -2.77
C LYS A 153 -23.39 30.67 -3.45
N ASN A 154 -24.17 31.74 -3.57
CA ASN A 154 -25.49 31.68 -4.22
C ASN A 154 -25.38 31.49 -5.74
N GLU A 155 -24.43 32.15 -6.39
CA GLU A 155 -24.16 31.98 -7.83
C GLU A 155 -23.73 30.55 -8.16
N LEU A 156 -22.82 29.97 -7.37
CA LEU A 156 -22.40 28.57 -7.54
C LEU A 156 -23.53 27.55 -7.31
N ARG A 157 -24.45 27.85 -6.38
CA ARG A 157 -25.63 27.00 -6.16
C ARG A 157 -26.58 27.01 -7.35
N ARG A 158 -26.88 28.21 -7.87
CA ARG A 158 -27.69 28.35 -9.09
C ARG A 158 -27.03 27.66 -10.27
N TRP A 159 -25.71 27.81 -10.42
CA TRP A 159 -24.94 27.08 -11.42
C TRP A 159 -25.10 25.57 -11.27
N SER A 160 -24.98 25.02 -10.05
CA SER A 160 -25.14 23.58 -9.81
C SER A 160 -26.54 23.08 -10.11
N GLU A 161 -27.57 23.86 -9.79
CA GLU A 161 -28.98 23.54 -10.08
C GLU A 161 -29.27 23.59 -11.59
N GLU A 162 -28.83 24.64 -12.29
CA GLU A 162 -28.92 24.77 -13.75
C GLU A 162 -28.17 23.64 -14.46
N TRP A 163 -26.98 23.30 -13.96
CA TRP A 163 -26.15 22.20 -14.48
C TRP A 163 -26.84 20.85 -14.34
N GLN A 164 -27.33 20.52 -13.13
CA GLN A 164 -28.04 19.27 -12.88
C GLN A 164 -29.28 19.14 -13.77
N ASN A 165 -30.07 20.20 -13.92
CA ASN A 165 -31.25 20.16 -14.78
C ASN A 165 -30.91 19.91 -16.25
N GLY A 166 -29.83 20.52 -16.76
CA GLY A 166 -29.36 20.25 -18.13
C GLY A 166 -28.82 18.83 -18.30
N LEU A 167 -28.08 18.34 -17.29
CA LEU A 167 -27.56 16.98 -17.25
C LEU A 167 -28.67 15.93 -17.18
N ASP A 168 -29.77 16.21 -16.47
CA ASP A 168 -30.90 15.29 -16.36
C ASP A 168 -31.54 15.00 -17.71
N ILE A 169 -31.71 16.03 -18.55
CA ILE A 169 -32.23 15.90 -19.91
C ILE A 169 -31.26 15.07 -20.76
N LEU A 170 -29.97 15.42 -20.70
CA LEU A 170 -28.92 14.75 -21.44
C LEU A 170 -28.83 13.26 -21.10
N LEU A 171 -28.80 12.90 -19.81
CA LEU A 171 -28.69 11.52 -19.34
C LEU A 171 -29.97 10.70 -19.57
N ALA A 172 -31.15 11.31 -19.48
CA ALA A 172 -32.41 10.62 -19.78
C ALA A 172 -32.44 10.13 -21.23
N ASP A 173 -31.92 10.93 -22.17
CA ASP A 173 -31.92 10.60 -23.59
C ASP A 173 -30.74 9.69 -23.99
N LEU A 174 -29.52 9.95 -23.51
CA LEU A 174 -28.32 9.16 -23.81
C LEU A 174 -28.38 7.72 -23.29
N MET A 175 -29.18 7.46 -22.25
CA MET A 175 -29.25 6.15 -21.59
C MET A 175 -30.49 5.35 -21.99
N ARG A 176 -31.39 5.92 -22.82
CA ARG A 176 -32.62 5.25 -23.30
C ARG A 176 -32.51 4.64 -24.70
N SER A 177 -31.52 4.99 -25.52
CA SER A 177 -31.53 4.58 -26.94
C SER A 177 -30.14 4.42 -27.59
N ASP A 178 -30.01 3.46 -28.51
CA ASP A 178 -29.04 3.45 -29.63
C ASP A 178 -29.42 4.50 -30.72
N SER A 179 -29.92 5.69 -30.33
CA SER A 179 -30.55 6.65 -31.24
C SER A 179 -29.64 7.82 -31.64
N ASP A 180 -29.90 8.36 -32.83
CA ASP A 180 -29.10 9.35 -33.56
C ASP A 180 -28.75 10.61 -32.76
N ALA A 181 -27.58 11.20 -33.06
CA ALA A 181 -27.00 12.35 -32.36
C ALA A 181 -27.76 13.70 -32.55
N ALA A 182 -28.78 13.74 -33.41
CA ALA A 182 -29.51 14.96 -33.77
C ALA A 182 -30.30 15.68 -32.63
N PRO A 183 -30.83 15.02 -31.59
CA PRO A 183 -31.60 15.69 -30.52
C PRO A 183 -30.76 16.53 -29.53
N PHE A 184 -29.43 16.36 -29.52
CA PHE A 184 -28.60 16.86 -28.40
C PHE A 184 -28.14 18.31 -28.53
N ALA A 185 -28.18 18.91 -29.73
CA ALA A 185 -27.56 20.21 -30.00
C ALA A 185 -28.04 21.35 -29.07
N GLY A 186 -29.34 21.40 -28.77
CA GLY A 186 -29.93 22.44 -27.91
C GLY A 186 -29.55 22.31 -26.42
N VAL A 187 -29.41 21.09 -25.91
CA VAL A 187 -29.01 20.82 -24.51
C VAL A 187 -27.49 21.01 -24.36
N VAL A 188 -26.72 20.49 -25.33
CA VAL A 188 -25.27 20.68 -25.40
C VAL A 188 -24.91 22.16 -25.42
N GLY A 189 -25.56 22.97 -26.26
CA GLY A 189 -25.31 24.42 -26.30
C GLY A 189 -25.55 25.14 -24.96
N LYS A 190 -26.58 24.74 -24.20
CA LYS A 190 -26.87 25.28 -22.86
C LYS A 190 -25.78 24.89 -21.85
N LEU A 191 -25.38 23.63 -21.83
CA LEU A 191 -24.31 23.14 -20.94
C LEU A 191 -22.96 23.80 -21.28
N SER A 192 -22.61 23.89 -22.56
CA SER A 192 -21.40 24.59 -23.00
C SER A 192 -21.40 26.07 -22.59
N ALA A 193 -22.55 26.75 -22.61
CA ALA A 193 -22.67 28.12 -22.11
C ALA A 193 -22.47 28.22 -20.57
N LEU A 194 -22.91 27.22 -19.81
CA LEU A 194 -22.68 27.16 -18.35
C LEU A 194 -21.21 26.93 -18.00
N LEU A 195 -20.46 26.14 -18.78
CA LEU A 195 -19.02 25.93 -18.59
C LEU A 195 -18.20 27.18 -18.85
N ARG A 196 -18.66 28.07 -19.73
CA ARG A 196 -18.00 29.35 -20.04
C ARG A 196 -18.17 30.41 -18.95
N ARG A 197 -19.05 30.20 -17.96
CA ARG A 197 -19.21 31.14 -16.83
C ARG A 197 -17.96 31.14 -15.96
N ARG A 198 -17.53 32.32 -15.51
CA ARG A 198 -16.34 32.45 -14.65
C ARG A 198 -16.57 31.83 -13.27
N LEU A 199 -15.83 30.76 -12.97
CA LEU A 199 -15.76 30.17 -11.63
C LEU A 199 -14.71 30.88 -10.77
N PRO A 200 -14.87 30.95 -9.43
CA PRO A 200 -13.85 31.48 -8.53
C PRO A 200 -12.50 30.75 -8.70
N SER A 201 -11.38 31.47 -8.66
CA SER A 201 -10.04 30.88 -8.86
C SER A 201 -9.75 29.71 -7.92
N GLY A 202 -10.05 29.87 -6.63
CA GLY A 202 -9.88 28.79 -5.65
C GLY A 202 -10.74 27.54 -5.90
N LEU A 203 -11.85 27.66 -6.63
CA LEU A 203 -12.63 26.51 -7.11
C LEU A 203 -12.00 25.93 -8.38
N ARG A 204 -11.61 26.79 -9.34
CA ARG A 204 -10.98 26.37 -10.60
C ARG A 204 -9.73 25.52 -10.36
N ASP A 205 -8.91 25.90 -9.38
CA ASP A 205 -7.67 25.21 -9.03
C ASP A 205 -7.89 23.99 -8.13
N ALA A 206 -9.12 23.74 -7.67
CA ALA A 206 -9.43 22.61 -6.79
C ALA A 206 -9.33 21.30 -7.57
N ARG A 207 -8.53 20.36 -7.05
CA ARG A 207 -8.41 18.99 -7.58
C ARG A 207 -9.67 18.18 -7.28
N LEU A 208 -10.08 17.38 -8.25
CA LEU A 208 -11.27 16.53 -8.20
C LEU A 208 -10.91 15.14 -7.67
N GLY A 209 -11.82 14.58 -6.87
CA GLY A 209 -11.68 13.24 -6.32
C GLY A 209 -12.11 12.18 -7.32
N ILE A 210 -11.37 11.08 -7.41
CA ILE A 210 -11.69 9.98 -8.33
C ILE A 210 -12.72 9.05 -7.70
N PRO A 211 -13.87 8.77 -8.36
CA PRO A 211 -14.88 7.86 -7.84
C PRO A 211 -14.37 6.41 -7.87
N SER A 212 -14.29 5.77 -6.69
CA SER A 212 -13.82 4.37 -6.59
C SER A 212 -14.70 3.40 -7.38
N ALA A 213 -16.02 3.63 -7.40
CA ALA A 213 -17.01 2.83 -8.13
C ALA A 213 -16.58 2.56 -9.58
N PHE A 214 -16.33 3.63 -10.34
CA PHE A 214 -16.06 3.57 -11.79
C PHE A 214 -14.57 3.41 -12.12
N ASN A 215 -13.67 3.72 -11.19
CA ASN A 215 -12.23 3.58 -11.43
C ASN A 215 -11.72 2.14 -11.17
N ARG A 216 -12.19 1.49 -10.08
CA ARG A 216 -11.55 0.24 -9.60
C ARG A 216 -12.47 -0.77 -8.93
N LEU A 217 -13.76 -0.48 -8.84
CA LEU A 217 -14.76 -1.43 -8.34
C LEU A 217 -15.63 -1.99 -9.47
N ASP A 218 -15.25 -1.72 -10.73
CA ASP A 218 -15.87 -2.30 -11.94
C ASP A 218 -17.36 -2.06 -12.13
N LEU A 219 -17.91 -1.06 -11.45
CA LEU A 219 -19.30 -0.65 -11.65
C LEU A 219 -19.46 0.17 -12.92
N THR A 220 -20.64 0.09 -13.51
CA THR A 220 -21.09 0.90 -14.64
C THR A 220 -22.41 1.62 -14.30
N PRO A 221 -22.84 2.61 -15.12
CA PRO A 221 -24.16 3.21 -14.99
C PRO A 221 -25.31 2.19 -14.98
N ASP A 222 -25.19 1.07 -15.72
CA ASP A 222 -26.19 0.00 -15.75
C ASP A 222 -26.46 -0.61 -14.38
N ASP A 223 -25.42 -0.76 -13.55
CA ASP A 223 -25.54 -1.32 -12.20
C ASP A 223 -26.35 -0.39 -11.30
N VAL A 224 -26.17 0.92 -11.47
CA VAL A 224 -26.93 1.94 -10.74
C VAL A 224 -28.39 1.96 -11.20
N PHE A 225 -28.65 1.84 -12.51
CA PHE A 225 -30.01 1.72 -13.03
C PHE A 225 -30.71 0.45 -12.52
N GLU A 226 -30.00 -0.68 -12.40
CA GLU A 226 -30.60 -1.89 -11.87
C GLU A 226 -30.95 -1.77 -10.38
N LEU A 227 -30.13 -1.06 -9.58
CA LEU A 227 -30.51 -0.70 -8.20
C LEU A 227 -31.79 0.16 -8.18
N GLY A 228 -31.88 1.16 -9.08
CA GLY A 228 -33.08 1.99 -9.22
C GLY A 228 -34.31 1.17 -9.61
N ARG A 229 -34.18 0.23 -10.56
CA ARG A 229 -35.25 -0.69 -10.96
C ARG A 229 -35.71 -1.58 -9.81
N GLN A 230 -34.80 -2.09 -8.99
CA GLN A 230 -35.17 -2.87 -7.80
C GLN A 230 -35.97 -2.04 -6.80
N PHE A 231 -35.53 -0.80 -6.52
CA PHE A 231 -36.30 0.12 -5.68
C PHE A 231 -37.71 0.38 -6.21
N MET A 232 -37.87 0.57 -7.53
CA MET A 232 -39.19 0.76 -8.13
C MET A 232 -40.10 -0.47 -8.04
N ARG A 233 -39.53 -1.68 -8.01
CA ARG A 233 -40.32 -2.92 -7.81
C ARG A 233 -40.86 -3.02 -6.38
N GLU A 234 -40.10 -2.52 -5.39
CA GLU A 234 -40.51 -2.49 -3.98
C GLU A 234 -41.41 -1.29 -3.65
N SER A 235 -41.24 -0.16 -4.33
CA SER A 235 -42.00 1.08 -4.15
C SER A 235 -42.81 1.42 -5.40
N ALA A 236 -44.03 0.87 -5.50
CA ALA A 236 -44.89 1.03 -6.66
C ALA A 236 -45.49 2.46 -6.82
N ASP A 237 -45.57 3.24 -5.74
CA ASP A 237 -46.17 4.57 -5.77
C ASP A 237 -45.19 5.65 -6.27
N ARG A 238 -45.34 6.00 -7.56
CA ARG A 238 -44.54 7.05 -8.23
C ARG A 238 -44.95 8.48 -7.86
N SER A 239 -46.03 8.66 -7.08
CA SER A 239 -46.46 9.96 -6.58
C SER A 239 -45.72 10.36 -5.30
N GLN A 240 -45.11 9.39 -4.61
CA GLN A 240 -44.32 9.66 -3.41
C GLN A 240 -43.09 10.51 -3.73
N PRO A 241 -42.82 11.57 -2.92
CA PRO A 241 -41.62 12.38 -3.10
C PRO A 241 -40.37 11.61 -2.65
N VAL A 242 -39.34 11.59 -3.50
CA VAL A 242 -38.08 10.87 -3.26
C VAL A 242 -36.92 11.84 -3.11
N LEU A 243 -36.13 11.69 -2.05
CA LEU A 243 -34.86 12.40 -1.85
C LEU A 243 -33.71 11.41 -2.00
N VAL A 244 -32.90 11.58 -3.04
CA VAL A 244 -31.69 10.78 -3.23
C VAL A 244 -30.52 11.44 -2.48
N LEU A 245 -30.00 10.76 -1.48
CA LEU A 245 -28.88 11.19 -0.64
C LEU A 245 -27.58 10.48 -1.05
N GLY A 246 -26.76 11.14 -1.85
CA GLY A 246 -25.46 10.63 -2.27
C GLY A 246 -24.38 10.80 -1.20
N LEU A 247 -23.69 9.71 -0.84
CA LEU A 247 -22.52 9.79 0.05
C LEU A 247 -21.26 10.10 -0.77
N ARG A 248 -20.66 11.27 -0.55
CA ARG A 248 -19.51 11.71 -1.35
C ARG A 248 -18.31 10.79 -1.11
N THR A 249 -17.59 10.37 -2.14
CA THR A 249 -17.60 10.88 -3.54
C THR A 249 -18.53 10.12 -4.50
N ALA A 250 -18.54 8.78 -4.47
CA ALA A 250 -19.24 7.98 -5.48
C ALA A 250 -20.76 8.19 -5.47
N GLY A 251 -21.34 8.40 -4.29
CA GLY A 251 -22.76 8.70 -4.16
C GLY A 251 -23.22 9.95 -4.91
N THR A 252 -22.36 10.94 -5.18
CA THR A 252 -22.73 12.10 -6.04
C THR A 252 -23.06 11.68 -7.46
N TYR A 253 -22.28 10.73 -7.99
CA TYR A 253 -22.48 10.20 -9.34
C TYR A 253 -23.78 9.38 -9.39
N PHE A 254 -23.98 8.52 -8.39
CA PHE A 254 -25.17 7.68 -8.30
C PHE A 254 -26.43 8.52 -8.12
N SER A 255 -26.37 9.57 -7.28
CA SER A 255 -27.52 10.44 -7.05
C SER A 255 -27.91 11.21 -8.31
N ALA A 256 -26.94 11.74 -9.07
CA ALA A 256 -27.24 12.43 -10.32
C ALA A 256 -27.92 11.47 -11.32
N LEU A 257 -27.36 10.27 -11.49
CA LEU A 257 -27.88 9.29 -12.43
C LEU A 257 -29.28 8.78 -12.05
N LEU A 258 -29.51 8.46 -10.77
CA LEU A 258 -30.81 7.99 -10.29
C LEU A 258 -31.88 9.08 -10.33
N CYS A 259 -31.52 10.35 -10.08
CA CYS A 259 -32.47 11.45 -10.23
C CYS A 259 -32.96 11.58 -11.66
N SER A 260 -32.06 11.53 -12.66
CA SER A 260 -32.45 11.53 -14.07
C SER A 260 -33.30 10.32 -14.42
N PHE A 261 -32.89 9.14 -13.96
CA PHE A 261 -33.60 7.88 -14.19
C PHE A 261 -35.04 7.92 -13.65
N PHE A 262 -35.22 8.27 -12.38
CA PHE A 262 -36.54 8.29 -11.79
C PHE A 262 -37.45 9.37 -12.39
N LYS A 263 -36.89 10.54 -12.80
CA LYS A 263 -37.64 11.55 -13.57
C LYS A 263 -38.13 10.98 -14.90
N ALA A 264 -37.26 10.29 -15.64
CA ALA A 264 -37.61 9.63 -16.90
C ALA A 264 -38.64 8.50 -16.72
N GLU A 265 -38.64 7.84 -15.56
CA GLU A 265 -39.63 6.82 -15.17
C GLU A 265 -40.93 7.41 -14.58
N GLY A 266 -41.11 8.74 -14.61
CA GLY A 266 -42.36 9.41 -14.28
C GLY A 266 -42.57 9.78 -12.81
N TYR A 267 -41.52 9.79 -11.99
CA TYR A 267 -41.62 10.34 -10.64
C TYR A 267 -41.74 11.87 -10.69
N SER A 268 -42.80 12.40 -10.09
CA SER A 268 -43.15 13.83 -10.19
C SER A 268 -42.38 14.75 -9.22
N ARG A 269 -41.90 14.20 -8.09
CA ARG A 269 -41.27 14.98 -7.01
C ARG A 269 -39.94 14.36 -6.56
N ILE A 270 -38.85 14.78 -7.20
CA ILE A 270 -37.50 14.27 -6.90
C ILE A 270 -36.54 15.39 -6.52
N ALA A 271 -35.77 15.13 -5.47
CA ALA A 271 -34.67 15.97 -5.03
C ALA A 271 -33.38 15.16 -4.86
N ALA A 272 -32.24 15.82 -5.03
CA ALA A 272 -30.92 15.27 -4.74
C ALA A 272 -30.25 16.08 -3.63
N LEU A 273 -29.53 15.40 -2.75
CA LEU A 273 -28.60 16.01 -1.81
C LEU A 273 -27.40 15.09 -1.65
N THR A 274 -26.24 15.64 -1.33
CA THR A 274 -25.03 14.87 -1.09
C THR A 274 -24.41 15.26 0.25
N VAL A 275 -23.79 14.31 0.95
CA VAL A 275 -23.18 14.52 2.27
C VAL A 275 -21.86 13.75 2.40
N GLN A 276 -21.03 14.15 3.36
CA GLN A 276 -19.81 13.44 3.70
C GLN A 276 -19.87 12.90 5.14
N PRO A 277 -20.33 11.65 5.34
CA PRO A 277 -20.72 11.14 6.66
C PRO A 277 -19.61 11.25 7.71
N LYS A 278 -18.38 10.90 7.35
CA LYS A 278 -17.22 10.95 8.25
C LYS A 278 -16.90 12.37 8.74
N LYS A 279 -17.22 13.41 7.97
CA LYS A 279 -17.06 14.82 8.38
C LYS A 279 -18.34 15.39 9.02
N GLY A 280 -19.46 14.65 9.00
CA GLY A 280 -20.79 15.11 9.41
C GLY A 280 -21.41 16.12 8.43
N PRO A 281 -22.75 16.31 8.43
CA PRO A 281 -23.40 17.30 7.58
C PRO A 281 -23.14 18.72 8.09
N SER A 282 -22.92 19.65 7.16
CA SER A 282 -22.88 21.10 7.38
C SER A 282 -24.23 21.62 7.88
N GLU A 283 -24.25 22.83 8.43
CA GLU A 283 -25.49 23.46 8.92
C GLU A 283 -26.58 23.59 7.83
N ARG A 284 -26.18 23.77 6.57
CA ARG A 284 -27.14 23.82 5.46
C ARG A 284 -27.65 22.43 5.10
N GLU A 285 -26.76 21.45 4.94
CA GLU A 285 -27.13 20.06 4.66
C GLU A 285 -28.11 19.54 5.73
N ARG A 286 -27.86 19.85 7.02
CA ARG A 286 -28.77 19.53 8.14
C ARG A 286 -30.16 20.15 7.97
N ARG A 287 -30.22 21.45 7.64
CA ARG A 287 -31.48 22.17 7.42
C ARG A 287 -32.26 21.60 6.24
N GLN A 288 -31.59 21.32 5.12
CA GLN A 288 -32.23 20.74 3.93
C GLN A 288 -32.75 19.33 4.22
N LEU A 289 -31.96 18.47 4.88
CA LEU A 289 -32.43 17.14 5.30
C LEU A 289 -33.68 17.25 6.18
N SER A 290 -33.67 18.15 7.18
CA SER A 290 -34.82 18.34 8.08
C SER A 290 -36.05 18.89 7.37
N GLU A 291 -35.85 19.76 6.38
CA GLU A 291 -36.93 20.29 5.55
C GLU A 291 -37.58 19.20 4.70
N TYR A 292 -36.79 18.32 4.08
CA TYR A 292 -37.31 17.21 3.28
C TYR A 292 -38.01 16.16 4.14
N ALA A 293 -37.47 15.85 5.33
CA ALA A 293 -38.13 14.98 6.30
C ALA A 293 -39.54 15.52 6.64
N ARG A 294 -39.65 16.81 6.97
CA ARG A 294 -40.94 17.47 7.27
C ARG A 294 -41.91 17.48 6.08
N LYS A 295 -41.41 17.45 4.85
CA LYS A 295 -42.22 17.39 3.62
C LYS A 295 -42.65 15.96 3.23
N GLY A 296 -42.33 14.97 4.06
CA GLY A 296 -42.74 13.57 3.86
C GLY A 296 -41.98 12.87 2.73
N PHE A 297 -40.73 13.24 2.48
CA PHE A 297 -39.90 12.56 1.47
C PHE A 297 -39.47 11.18 1.95
N THR A 298 -39.48 10.20 1.05
CA THR A 298 -38.78 8.93 1.21
C THR A 298 -37.30 9.15 0.87
N LEU A 299 -36.41 8.79 1.79
CA LEU A 299 -34.96 8.99 1.64
C LEU A 299 -34.29 7.76 1.03
N VAL A 300 -33.56 7.96 -0.06
CA VAL A 300 -32.80 6.92 -0.76
C VAL A 300 -31.30 7.22 -0.62
N ILE A 301 -30.58 6.48 0.23
CA ILE A 301 -29.15 6.66 0.45
C ILE A 301 -28.36 5.84 -0.57
N VAL A 302 -27.38 6.46 -1.24
CA VAL A 302 -26.60 5.80 -2.31
C VAL A 302 -25.09 6.04 -2.16
N ASP A 303 -24.30 5.01 -2.40
CA ASP A 303 -22.84 5.04 -2.41
C ASP A 303 -22.25 3.82 -3.14
N ASP A 304 -20.92 3.80 -3.27
CA ASP A 304 -20.18 2.61 -3.71
C ASP A 304 -20.22 1.45 -2.70
N PRO A 305 -19.92 0.20 -3.12
CA PRO A 305 -19.93 -0.96 -2.25
C PRO A 305 -19.08 -0.77 -0.99
N PRO A 306 -19.64 -0.98 0.22
CA PRO A 306 -19.00 -0.60 1.46
C PRO A 306 -18.00 -1.67 1.90
N ASN A 307 -16.96 -1.25 2.65
CA ASN A 307 -15.99 -2.19 3.23
C ASN A 307 -16.50 -2.86 4.52
N SER A 308 -17.29 -2.14 5.32
CA SER A 308 -17.74 -2.62 6.65
C SER A 308 -19.11 -2.06 7.05
N GLY A 309 -19.82 -1.41 6.13
CA GLY A 309 -21.10 -0.73 6.39
C GLY A 309 -21.02 0.55 7.25
N GLY A 310 -19.91 0.83 7.94
CA GLY A 310 -19.85 1.94 8.92
C GLY A 310 -20.18 3.34 8.39
N THR A 311 -19.84 3.64 7.13
CA THR A 311 -20.23 4.91 6.48
C THR A 311 -21.76 5.00 6.25
N ILE A 312 -22.39 3.87 5.91
CA ILE A 312 -23.84 3.75 5.71
C ILE A 312 -24.57 3.94 7.04
N VAL A 313 -24.11 3.28 8.11
CA VAL A 313 -24.67 3.45 9.46
C VAL A 313 -24.63 4.92 9.89
N LEU A 314 -23.49 5.59 9.70
CA LEU A 314 -23.37 7.02 9.98
C LEU A 314 -24.34 7.88 9.15
N ALA A 315 -24.59 7.51 7.89
CA ALA A 315 -25.53 8.24 7.04
C ALA A 315 -26.99 8.04 7.49
N VAL A 316 -27.36 6.82 7.89
CA VAL A 316 -28.66 6.53 8.50
C VAL A 316 -28.85 7.32 9.80
N ASP A 317 -27.82 7.37 10.66
CA ASP A 317 -27.86 8.17 11.89
C ASP A 317 -28.04 9.67 11.59
N ILE A 318 -27.35 10.19 10.57
CA ILE A 318 -27.51 11.57 10.10
C ILE A 318 -28.95 11.83 9.65
N ALA A 319 -29.55 10.90 8.90
CA ALA A 319 -30.93 11.01 8.43
C ALA A 319 -31.93 10.98 9.60
N ARG A 320 -31.77 10.06 10.54
CA ARG A 320 -32.62 9.98 11.74
C ARG A 320 -32.54 11.23 12.59
N GLN A 321 -31.34 11.79 12.77
CA GLN A 321 -31.15 13.07 13.48
C GLN A 321 -31.81 14.25 12.78
N ALA A 322 -32.04 14.17 11.46
CA ALA A 322 -32.76 15.17 10.70
C ALA A 322 -34.29 14.99 10.75
N GLY A 323 -34.79 13.89 11.32
CA GLY A 323 -36.22 13.63 11.50
C GLY A 323 -36.85 12.64 10.51
N PHE A 324 -36.05 11.88 9.74
CA PHE A 324 -36.59 10.78 8.94
C PHE A 324 -36.90 9.56 9.81
N ASP A 325 -38.09 8.97 9.61
CA ASP A 325 -38.44 7.69 10.19
C ASP A 325 -37.70 6.55 9.50
N LEU A 326 -37.30 5.53 10.23
CA LEU A 326 -36.50 4.42 9.68
C LEU A 326 -37.23 3.69 8.53
N SER A 327 -38.56 3.60 8.59
CA SER A 327 -39.41 3.02 7.54
C SER A 327 -39.41 3.83 6.24
N SER A 328 -39.11 5.13 6.31
CA SER A 328 -39.01 6.05 5.17
C SER A 328 -37.60 6.12 4.57
N ILE A 329 -36.65 5.35 5.10
CA ILE A 329 -35.28 5.28 4.60
C ILE A 329 -35.09 3.98 3.81
N ARG A 330 -34.44 4.08 2.65
CA ARG A 330 -33.92 2.96 1.86
C ARG A 330 -32.46 3.22 1.52
N VAL A 331 -31.66 2.16 1.50
CA VAL A 331 -30.23 2.20 1.17
C VAL A 331 -30.02 1.39 -0.10
N LEU A 332 -29.59 2.02 -1.19
CA LEU A 332 -29.32 1.38 -2.48
C LEU A 332 -27.81 1.35 -2.69
N VAL A 333 -27.19 0.22 -2.40
CA VAL A 333 -25.74 0.07 -2.46
C VAL A 333 -25.39 -1.34 -2.96
N PRO A 334 -24.53 -1.51 -3.97
CA PRO A 334 -24.14 -2.84 -4.46
C PRO A 334 -23.30 -3.61 -3.42
N THR A 335 -23.33 -4.94 -3.49
CA THR A 335 -22.54 -5.81 -2.61
C THR A 335 -21.18 -6.08 -3.21
N HIS A 336 -20.10 -5.83 -2.46
CA HIS A 336 -18.75 -6.16 -2.91
C HIS A 336 -18.47 -7.67 -2.69
N PRO A 337 -17.82 -8.39 -3.61
CA PRO A 337 -17.47 -9.81 -3.46
C PRO A 337 -16.70 -10.13 -2.17
N ALA A 338 -15.86 -9.19 -1.71
CA ALA A 338 -15.08 -9.33 -0.48
C ALA A 338 -15.86 -9.23 0.83
N THR A 339 -17.08 -8.72 0.78
CA THR A 339 -17.88 -8.45 1.97
C THR A 339 -19.34 -8.78 1.72
N PRO A 340 -19.67 -10.04 1.35
CA PRO A 340 -21.03 -10.41 0.94
C PRO A 340 -22.04 -10.22 2.09
N GLY A 341 -21.63 -10.41 3.34
CA GLY A 341 -22.47 -10.25 4.52
C GLY A 341 -22.51 -8.84 5.15
N TRP A 342 -22.05 -7.78 4.47
CA TRP A 342 -21.92 -6.45 5.08
C TRP A 342 -23.25 -5.88 5.61
N ALA A 343 -24.37 -6.23 4.97
CA ALA A 343 -25.70 -5.73 5.30
C ALA A 343 -26.40 -6.53 6.41
N ALA A 344 -25.85 -7.68 6.83
CA ALA A 344 -26.52 -8.60 7.76
C ALA A 344 -26.81 -8.00 9.15
N MET A 345 -26.13 -6.91 9.52
CA MET A 345 -26.33 -6.20 10.80
C MET A 345 -27.34 -5.04 10.70
N LEU A 346 -27.91 -4.80 9.51
CA LEU A 346 -28.91 -3.76 9.28
C LEU A 346 -30.33 -4.38 9.30
N PRO A 347 -31.36 -3.62 9.68
CA PRO A 347 -32.74 -4.10 9.66
C PRO A 347 -33.18 -4.62 8.29
N ASP A 348 -33.96 -5.70 8.29
CA ASP A 348 -34.54 -6.26 7.07
C ASP A 348 -35.38 -5.21 6.31
N GLY A 349 -35.26 -5.20 4.99
CA GLY A 349 -35.96 -4.24 4.11
C GLY A 349 -35.38 -2.82 4.11
N LEU A 350 -34.34 -2.52 4.89
CA LEU A 350 -33.64 -1.22 4.83
C LEU A 350 -32.74 -1.11 3.60
N VAL A 351 -32.11 -2.22 3.19
CA VAL A 351 -31.07 -2.26 2.17
C VAL A 351 -31.55 -3.00 0.93
N ILE A 352 -31.44 -2.34 -0.22
CA ILE A 352 -31.59 -2.93 -1.56
C ILE A 352 -30.19 -3.03 -2.14
N THR A 353 -29.79 -4.23 -2.55
CA THR A 353 -28.43 -4.48 -3.02
C THR A 353 -28.39 -5.21 -4.36
N LEU A 354 -27.23 -5.14 -5.01
CA LEU A 354 -26.96 -5.80 -6.27
C LEU A 354 -25.76 -6.74 -6.07
N GLU A 355 -26.04 -8.03 -6.18
CA GLU A 355 -25.03 -9.08 -6.07
C GLU A 355 -23.99 -8.98 -7.19
N PRO A 356 -22.71 -9.32 -6.93
CA PRO A 356 -21.63 -9.20 -7.90
C PRO A 356 -21.91 -9.87 -9.26
N GLU A 357 -22.54 -11.03 -9.26
CA GLU A 357 -22.85 -11.81 -10.47
C GLU A 357 -23.81 -11.05 -11.40
N ARG A 358 -24.57 -10.11 -10.85
CA ARG A 358 -25.52 -9.28 -11.59
C ARG A 358 -24.89 -7.99 -12.12
N TRP A 359 -23.63 -7.71 -11.81
CA TRP A 359 -22.94 -6.52 -12.30
C TRP A 359 -22.71 -6.60 -13.80
N ARG A 360 -22.79 -5.46 -14.50
CA ARG A 360 -22.71 -5.39 -15.95
C ARG A 360 -21.41 -5.95 -16.50
N LYS A 361 -20.26 -5.61 -15.90
CA LYS A 361 -18.97 -6.14 -16.35
C LYS A 361 -18.85 -7.66 -16.15
N GLN A 362 -19.49 -8.22 -15.12
CA GLN A 362 -19.54 -9.68 -14.96
C GLN A 362 -20.34 -10.34 -16.08
N GLN A 363 -21.46 -9.75 -16.48
CA GLN A 363 -22.24 -10.21 -17.63
C GLN A 363 -21.45 -10.12 -18.94
N LEU A 364 -20.67 -9.05 -19.13
CA LEU A 364 -19.80 -8.89 -20.31
C LEU A 364 -18.67 -9.92 -20.40
N LEU A 365 -18.36 -10.62 -19.30
CA LEU A 365 -17.41 -11.74 -19.29
C LEU A 365 -18.09 -13.10 -19.52
N ASP A 366 -19.35 -13.13 -19.93
CA ASP A 366 -19.97 -14.33 -20.49
C ASP A 366 -19.16 -14.82 -21.70
N PRO A 367 -18.82 -16.12 -21.80
CA PRO A 367 -18.01 -16.65 -22.88
C PRO A 367 -18.52 -16.29 -24.28
N ARG A 368 -19.84 -16.21 -24.49
CA ARG A 368 -20.40 -15.88 -25.82
C ARG A 368 -20.10 -14.45 -26.23
N ILE A 369 -20.21 -13.52 -25.28
CA ILE A 369 -19.92 -12.10 -25.50
C ILE A 369 -18.43 -11.89 -25.74
N VAL A 370 -17.58 -12.55 -24.93
CA VAL A 370 -16.12 -12.49 -25.08
C VAL A 370 -15.68 -13.10 -26.40
N GLN A 371 -16.26 -14.23 -26.83
CA GLN A 371 -15.94 -14.85 -28.11
C GLN A 371 -16.23 -13.91 -29.28
N ALA A 372 -17.40 -13.27 -29.29
CA ALA A 372 -17.74 -12.30 -30.32
C ALA A 372 -16.76 -11.11 -30.34
N ARG A 373 -16.35 -10.64 -29.15
CA ARG A 373 -15.38 -9.55 -29.04
C ARG A 373 -13.97 -9.94 -29.49
N LEU A 374 -13.51 -11.13 -29.13
CA LEU A 374 -12.23 -11.64 -29.61
C LEU A 374 -12.24 -11.89 -31.12
N ALA A 375 -13.36 -12.36 -31.68
CA ALA A 375 -13.53 -12.49 -33.13
C ALA A 375 -13.38 -11.14 -33.85
N GLU A 376 -13.99 -10.06 -33.33
CA GLU A 376 -13.81 -8.71 -33.86
C GLU A 376 -12.33 -8.29 -33.87
N TYR A 377 -11.60 -8.54 -32.78
CA TYR A 377 -10.18 -8.20 -32.71
C TYR A 377 -9.31 -9.08 -33.61
N LEU A 378 -9.63 -10.37 -33.74
CA LEU A 378 -8.75 -11.33 -34.41
C LEU A 378 -9.01 -11.46 -35.91
N ALA A 379 -10.21 -11.10 -36.39
CA ALA A 379 -10.55 -11.16 -37.81
C ALA A 379 -9.59 -10.34 -38.71
N PRO A 380 -9.22 -9.08 -38.40
CA PRO A 380 -8.24 -8.32 -39.19
C PRO A 380 -6.83 -8.91 -39.21
N ARG A 381 -6.54 -9.91 -38.36
CA ARG A 381 -5.24 -10.59 -38.25
C ARG A 381 -5.20 -11.93 -38.99
N GLY A 382 -6.23 -12.24 -39.78
CA GLY A 382 -6.28 -13.44 -40.62
C GLY A 382 -6.89 -14.68 -39.94
N PHE A 383 -7.46 -14.53 -38.75
CA PHE A 383 -8.21 -15.60 -38.07
C PHE A 383 -9.67 -15.57 -38.52
N ALA A 384 -10.09 -16.62 -39.22
CA ALA A 384 -11.43 -16.75 -39.78
C ALA A 384 -12.45 -17.32 -38.77
N ASP A 385 -11.99 -18.09 -37.78
CA ASP A 385 -12.83 -18.63 -36.71
C ASP A 385 -12.15 -18.51 -35.34
N VAL A 386 -12.96 -18.19 -34.32
CA VAL A 386 -12.54 -17.96 -32.93
C VAL A 386 -13.52 -18.68 -32.03
N GLN A 387 -13.04 -19.71 -31.33
CA GLN A 387 -13.85 -20.52 -30.44
C GLN A 387 -13.24 -20.55 -29.03
N ILE A 388 -14.03 -20.20 -28.02
CA ILE A 388 -13.64 -20.38 -26.62
C ILE A 388 -13.81 -21.86 -26.25
N LEU A 389 -12.79 -22.44 -25.63
CA LEU A 389 -12.80 -23.83 -25.18
C LEU A 389 -13.05 -23.91 -23.67
N ASP A 390 -13.88 -24.86 -23.26
CA ASP A 390 -14.04 -25.20 -21.84
C ASP A 390 -12.72 -25.77 -21.29
N SER A 391 -12.23 -25.21 -20.20
CA SER A 391 -10.95 -25.62 -19.62
C SER A 391 -10.97 -25.50 -18.11
N TRP A 392 -10.90 -26.65 -17.45
CA TRP A 392 -10.74 -26.76 -15.99
C TRP A 392 -9.51 -25.99 -15.48
N TRP A 393 -8.46 -25.86 -16.29
CA TRP A 393 -7.25 -25.11 -15.94
C TRP A 393 -7.46 -23.60 -15.96
N ALA A 394 -8.21 -23.08 -16.94
CA ALA A 394 -8.61 -21.67 -16.94
C ALA A 394 -9.52 -21.36 -15.75
N GLU A 395 -10.44 -22.28 -15.42
CA GLU A 395 -11.30 -22.20 -14.23
C GLU A 395 -10.49 -22.25 -12.91
N GLU A 396 -9.42 -23.04 -12.83
CA GLU A 396 -8.55 -23.11 -11.65
C GLU A 396 -7.63 -21.89 -11.52
N LEU A 397 -7.14 -21.33 -12.64
CA LEU A 397 -6.39 -20.07 -12.64
C LEU A 397 -7.28 -18.88 -12.29
N ASP A 398 -8.50 -18.85 -12.81
CA ASP A 398 -9.52 -17.87 -12.44
C ASP A 398 -9.89 -18.05 -10.97
N GLY A 399 -10.13 -19.29 -10.52
CA GLY A 399 -10.42 -19.62 -9.13
C GLY A 399 -9.31 -19.20 -8.18
N SER A 400 -8.06 -19.58 -8.42
CA SER A 400 -6.92 -19.22 -7.56
C SER A 400 -6.67 -17.71 -7.49
N GLN A 401 -6.85 -16.97 -8.59
CA GLN A 401 -6.75 -15.50 -8.61
C GLN A 401 -7.97 -14.83 -7.99
N GLN A 402 -9.18 -15.35 -8.22
CA GLN A 402 -10.41 -14.87 -7.59
C GLN A 402 -10.39 -15.13 -6.09
N HIS A 403 -9.92 -16.27 -5.58
CA HIS A 403 -9.82 -16.52 -4.13
C HIS A 403 -8.73 -15.68 -3.45
N GLY A 404 -7.66 -15.32 -4.17
CA GLY A 404 -6.62 -14.40 -3.66
C GLY A 404 -7.00 -12.92 -3.74
N ALA A 405 -7.86 -12.54 -4.70
CA ALA A 405 -8.30 -11.17 -4.94
C ALA A 405 -9.67 -10.84 -4.30
N SER A 406 -10.54 -11.85 -4.12
CA SER A 406 -11.88 -11.71 -3.54
C SER A 406 -11.83 -11.24 -2.10
N GLY A 407 -10.70 -11.32 -1.39
CA GLY A 407 -10.55 -10.75 -0.06
C GLY A 407 -10.23 -9.25 -0.02
N LYS A 408 -9.91 -8.59 -1.15
CA LYS A 408 -9.39 -7.21 -1.17
C LYS A 408 -10.32 -6.24 -1.89
N ARG A 409 -10.71 -5.17 -1.20
CA ARG A 409 -11.49 -4.06 -1.77
C ARG A 409 -10.67 -3.33 -2.83
N GLY A 410 -11.12 -3.33 -4.09
CA GLY A 410 -10.41 -2.70 -5.21
C GLY A 410 -9.62 -3.66 -6.10
N ALA A 411 -9.75 -4.97 -5.89
CA ALA A 411 -9.40 -5.94 -6.93
C ALA A 411 -10.38 -5.78 -8.10
N THR A 412 -9.85 -5.57 -9.30
CA THR A 412 -10.67 -5.53 -10.51
C THR A 412 -10.95 -6.92 -11.03
N LEU A 413 -12.09 -7.05 -11.71
CA LEU A 413 -12.54 -8.24 -12.38
C LEU A 413 -11.49 -8.71 -13.39
N LYS A 414 -11.21 -10.02 -13.39
CA LYS A 414 -10.26 -10.64 -14.29
C LYS A 414 -10.69 -12.07 -14.60
N ARG A 415 -10.65 -12.44 -15.87
CA ARG A 415 -10.97 -13.80 -16.35
C ARG A 415 -10.05 -14.20 -17.49
N ILE A 416 -9.58 -15.44 -17.48
CA ILE A 416 -8.70 -16.01 -18.50
C ILE A 416 -9.51 -16.97 -19.37
N PHE A 417 -9.35 -16.85 -20.69
CA PHE A 417 -10.05 -17.67 -21.67
C PHE A 417 -9.03 -18.45 -22.50
N LYS A 418 -9.25 -19.77 -22.63
CA LYS A 418 -8.55 -20.63 -23.59
C LYS A 418 -9.29 -20.58 -24.92
N VAL A 419 -8.60 -20.23 -25.99
CA VAL A 419 -9.23 -19.90 -27.28
C VAL A 419 -8.55 -20.66 -28.40
N GLN A 420 -9.33 -21.41 -29.17
CA GLN A 420 -8.92 -22.00 -30.43
C GLN A 420 -9.12 -20.97 -31.55
N LEU A 421 -8.07 -20.76 -32.33
CA LEU A 421 -8.04 -19.86 -33.46
C LEU A 421 -7.84 -20.68 -34.73
N GLN A 422 -8.60 -20.40 -35.77
CA GLN A 422 -8.41 -21.00 -37.09
C GLN A 422 -8.06 -19.90 -38.10
N ALA A 423 -6.90 -20.02 -38.75
CA ALA A 423 -6.49 -19.13 -39.83
C ALA A 423 -7.31 -19.42 -41.10
N ALA A 424 -7.38 -18.45 -42.01
CA ALA A 424 -8.05 -18.61 -43.31
C ALA A 424 -7.51 -19.78 -44.15
N GLN A 425 -6.25 -20.18 -43.93
CA GLN A 425 -5.59 -21.31 -44.60
C GLN A 425 -5.91 -22.68 -43.96
N GLY A 426 -6.73 -22.70 -42.90
CA GLY A 426 -7.18 -23.92 -42.22
C GLY A 426 -6.37 -24.30 -40.97
N ASP A 427 -5.20 -23.69 -40.76
CA ASP A 427 -4.34 -23.95 -39.60
C ASP A 427 -5.03 -23.58 -38.29
N ARG A 428 -4.90 -24.45 -37.29
CA ARG A 428 -5.49 -24.26 -35.95
C ARG A 428 -4.41 -24.08 -34.91
N GLU A 429 -4.56 -23.06 -34.07
CA GLU A 429 -3.71 -22.84 -32.90
C GLU A 429 -4.54 -22.52 -31.66
N VAL A 430 -3.94 -22.69 -30.48
CA VAL A 430 -4.59 -22.38 -29.19
C VAL A 430 -3.79 -21.31 -28.47
N ARG A 431 -4.48 -20.20 -28.14
CA ARG A 431 -3.95 -19.09 -27.34
C ARG A 431 -4.78 -18.89 -26.09
N HIS A 432 -4.22 -18.14 -25.14
CA HIS A 432 -4.93 -17.72 -23.94
C HIS A 432 -5.05 -16.21 -23.95
N PHE A 433 -6.22 -15.71 -23.56
CA PHE A 433 -6.49 -14.28 -23.47
C PHE A 433 -7.00 -13.95 -22.09
N VAL A 434 -6.68 -12.76 -21.60
CA VAL A 434 -7.22 -12.24 -20.35
C VAL A 434 -8.10 -11.03 -20.65
N ALA A 435 -9.30 -11.04 -20.09
CA ALA A 435 -10.18 -9.89 -20.01
C ALA A 435 -10.09 -9.31 -18.59
N LYS A 436 -9.72 -8.05 -18.46
CA LYS A 436 -9.50 -7.39 -17.17
C LYS A 436 -10.24 -6.05 -17.09
N GLY A 437 -11.00 -5.84 -16.02
CA GLY A 437 -11.55 -4.53 -15.67
C GLY A 437 -10.44 -3.53 -15.35
N VAL A 438 -10.49 -2.35 -15.97
CA VAL A 438 -9.46 -1.30 -15.82
C VAL A 438 -10.01 0.07 -15.43
N GLY A 439 -11.30 0.15 -15.10
CA GLY A 439 -12.02 1.42 -14.92
C GLY A 439 -12.89 1.75 -16.15
N LEU A 440 -13.73 2.78 -16.04
CA LEU A 440 -14.71 3.16 -17.06
C LEU A 440 -14.38 4.54 -17.66
N GLY A 441 -14.56 4.70 -18.98
CA GLY A 441 -14.27 5.93 -19.70
C GLY A 441 -12.81 6.38 -19.51
N TYR A 442 -12.58 7.69 -19.43
CA TYR A 442 -11.25 8.29 -19.24
C TYR A 442 -10.50 7.79 -18.00
N LEU A 443 -11.19 7.17 -17.03
CA LEU A 443 -10.54 6.55 -15.87
C LEU A 443 -9.86 5.22 -16.22
N GLY A 444 -10.30 4.52 -17.27
CA GLY A 444 -9.73 3.25 -17.72
C GLY A 444 -8.80 3.34 -18.94
N TYR A 445 -8.90 4.41 -19.74
CA TYR A 445 -8.05 4.62 -20.91
C TYR A 445 -6.53 4.61 -20.62
N PRO A 446 -6.04 5.09 -19.45
CA PRO A 446 -4.61 5.03 -19.15
C PRO A 446 -4.03 3.61 -19.20
N ALA A 447 -4.82 2.58 -18.88
CA ALA A 447 -4.34 1.20 -18.97
C ALA A 447 -3.97 0.82 -20.41
N PHE A 448 -4.79 1.24 -21.39
CA PHE A 448 -4.54 1.01 -22.81
C PHE A 448 -3.37 1.85 -23.32
N LEU A 449 -3.33 3.15 -22.98
CA LEU A 449 -2.28 4.08 -23.42
C LEU A 449 -0.90 3.65 -22.92
N VAL A 450 -0.80 3.26 -21.64
CA VAL A 450 0.46 2.76 -21.06
C VAL A 450 0.89 1.48 -21.75
N ALA A 451 -0.03 0.55 -22.00
CA ALA A 451 0.30 -0.72 -22.65
C ALA A 451 0.80 -0.53 -24.08
N GLN A 452 0.16 0.35 -24.84
CA GLN A 452 0.56 0.64 -26.21
C GLN A 452 1.95 1.27 -26.28
N ARG A 453 2.21 2.27 -25.43
CA ARG A 453 3.49 2.98 -25.41
C ARG A 453 4.63 2.15 -24.82
N LEU A 454 4.31 1.12 -24.03
CA LEU A 454 5.28 0.19 -23.44
C LEU A 454 5.16 -1.21 -24.06
N SER A 455 4.73 -1.31 -25.33
CA SER A 455 4.47 -2.59 -26.02
C SER A 455 5.66 -3.55 -26.01
N GLU A 456 6.90 -3.01 -25.98
CA GLU A 456 8.11 -3.81 -25.85
C GLU A 456 8.23 -4.51 -24.49
N PHE A 457 7.62 -3.97 -23.43
CA PHE A 457 7.79 -4.41 -22.06
C PHE A 457 6.57 -5.13 -21.49
N VAL A 458 5.45 -5.21 -22.20
CA VAL A 458 4.20 -5.79 -21.69
C VAL A 458 3.64 -6.83 -22.65
N ALA A 459 2.76 -7.70 -22.16
CA ALA A 459 2.07 -8.64 -23.04
C ALA A 459 1.20 -7.90 -24.06
N PRO A 460 1.05 -8.42 -25.30
CA PRO A 460 0.26 -7.77 -26.34
C PRO A 460 -1.17 -7.45 -25.90
N VAL A 461 -1.62 -6.23 -26.16
CA VAL A 461 -2.99 -5.76 -25.91
C VAL A 461 -3.76 -5.77 -27.23
N LEU A 462 -4.94 -6.39 -27.23
CA LEU A 462 -5.81 -6.47 -28.40
C LEU A 462 -6.71 -5.24 -28.50
N GLY A 463 -7.21 -4.76 -27.35
CA GLY A 463 -8.11 -3.61 -27.32
C GLY A 463 -8.75 -3.34 -25.97
N LEU A 464 -9.50 -2.23 -25.91
CA LEU A 464 -10.26 -1.78 -24.74
C LEU A 464 -11.71 -1.47 -25.14
N ARG A 465 -12.67 -2.12 -24.48
CA ARG A 465 -14.12 -1.91 -24.66
C ARG A 465 -14.87 -2.00 -23.34
N ASP A 466 -15.84 -1.12 -23.11
CA ASP A 466 -16.72 -1.16 -21.93
C ASP A 466 -15.95 -1.16 -20.58
N GLY A 467 -14.73 -0.60 -20.58
CA GLY A 467 -13.83 -0.63 -19.43
C GLY A 467 -13.19 -1.99 -19.14
N ILE A 468 -13.16 -2.89 -20.12
CA ILE A 468 -12.51 -4.21 -20.11
C ILE A 468 -11.36 -4.20 -21.14
N LEU A 469 -10.15 -4.44 -20.64
CA LEU A 469 -8.94 -4.58 -21.43
C LEU A 469 -8.74 -6.04 -21.83
N TYR A 470 -8.57 -6.28 -23.12
CA TYR A 470 -8.29 -7.61 -23.69
C TYR A 470 -6.81 -7.69 -24.04
N SER A 471 -6.12 -8.69 -23.50
CA SER A 471 -4.67 -8.91 -23.72
C SER A 471 -4.35 -10.38 -23.84
N GLU A 472 -3.24 -10.71 -24.49
CA GLU A 472 -2.74 -12.08 -24.51
C GLU A 472 -2.26 -12.48 -23.11
N TRP A 473 -2.68 -13.67 -22.66
CA TRP A 473 -2.23 -14.26 -21.41
C TRP A 473 -1.09 -15.24 -21.70
N LEU A 474 0.12 -14.88 -21.28
CA LEU A 474 1.29 -15.73 -21.41
C LEU A 474 1.43 -16.62 -20.16
N PRO A 475 1.65 -17.94 -20.31
CA PRO A 475 1.87 -18.84 -19.19
C PRO A 475 3.02 -18.34 -18.31
N GLN A 476 2.71 -18.09 -17.04
CA GLN A 476 3.69 -17.60 -16.08
C GLN A 476 4.59 -18.77 -15.66
N LYS A 477 5.71 -19.00 -16.36
CA LYS A 477 6.84 -19.63 -15.67
C LYS A 477 7.27 -18.65 -14.60
N GLN A 478 7.14 -19.02 -13.33
CA GLN A 478 7.68 -18.20 -12.25
C GLN A 478 9.16 -18.01 -12.53
N ALA A 479 9.52 -16.78 -12.89
CA ALA A 479 10.85 -16.46 -13.33
C ALA A 479 11.86 -16.59 -12.17
N ALA A 480 11.39 -16.84 -10.93
CA ALA A 480 12.16 -17.13 -9.73
C ALA A 480 13.23 -18.23 -9.89
N THR A 481 13.01 -19.25 -10.73
CA THR A 481 14.04 -20.27 -11.03
C THR A 481 15.10 -19.80 -12.04
N ASP A 482 14.79 -18.80 -12.88
CA ASP A 482 15.69 -18.24 -13.90
C ASP A 482 16.39 -16.93 -13.46
N VAL A 483 15.95 -16.26 -12.37
CA VAL A 483 16.57 -15.03 -11.83
C VAL A 483 18.08 -15.22 -11.63
N GLY A 484 18.50 -16.38 -11.15
CA GLY A 484 19.91 -16.67 -10.85
C GLY A 484 20.82 -16.78 -12.09
N LEU A 485 20.27 -17.12 -13.27
CA LEU A 485 21.06 -17.39 -14.47
C LEU A 485 21.23 -16.16 -15.38
N ASN A 486 20.44 -15.09 -15.19
CA ASN A 486 20.49 -13.88 -16.04
C ASN A 486 20.18 -12.56 -15.30
N ARG A 487 20.59 -12.48 -14.02
CA ARG A 487 20.27 -11.37 -13.10
C ARG A 487 20.64 -9.98 -13.67
N ASP A 488 21.80 -9.90 -14.30
CA ASP A 488 22.34 -8.72 -14.97
C ASP A 488 21.42 -8.16 -16.06
N SER A 489 20.93 -9.02 -16.96
CA SER A 489 20.01 -8.61 -18.02
C SER A 489 18.67 -8.15 -17.47
N TRP A 490 18.23 -8.72 -16.35
CA TRP A 490 16.99 -8.29 -15.70
C TRP A 490 17.13 -6.90 -15.10
N ILE A 491 18.25 -6.61 -14.44
CA ILE A 491 18.54 -5.26 -13.93
C ILE A 491 18.53 -4.24 -15.07
N ASP A 492 19.21 -4.55 -16.17
CA ASP A 492 19.20 -3.68 -17.35
C ASP A 492 17.79 -3.48 -17.92
N ARG A 493 17.00 -4.57 -18.00
CA ARG A 493 15.64 -4.52 -18.53
C ARG A 493 14.70 -3.72 -17.63
N MET A 494 14.85 -3.83 -16.31
CA MET A 494 14.10 -3.02 -15.34
C MET A 494 14.48 -1.53 -15.43
N ALA A 495 15.76 -1.21 -15.55
CA ALA A 495 16.22 0.15 -15.77
C ALA A 495 15.62 0.75 -17.07
N CYS A 496 15.67 0.00 -18.17
CA CYS A 496 15.07 0.39 -19.45
C CYS A 496 13.55 0.59 -19.33
N TYR A 497 12.86 -0.28 -18.58
CA TYR A 497 11.42 -0.17 -18.33
C TYR A 497 11.07 1.14 -17.61
N VAL A 498 11.74 1.43 -16.48
CA VAL A 498 11.49 2.65 -15.70
C VAL A 498 11.86 3.87 -16.54
N ALA A 499 12.97 3.85 -17.27
CA ALA A 499 13.36 4.94 -18.17
C ALA A 499 12.36 5.16 -19.31
N ALA A 500 11.79 4.11 -19.88
CA ALA A 500 10.72 4.21 -20.88
C ALA A 500 9.46 4.85 -20.29
N ARG A 501 9.10 4.52 -19.04
CA ARG A 501 8.00 5.22 -18.35
C ARG A 501 8.30 6.70 -18.18
N THR A 502 9.49 7.07 -17.73
CA THR A 502 9.89 8.47 -17.55
C THR A 502 9.78 9.27 -18.84
N ARG A 503 10.18 8.67 -19.99
CA ARG A 503 10.11 9.34 -21.30
C ARG A 503 8.70 9.39 -21.89
N LEU A 504 7.93 8.32 -21.74
CA LEU A 504 6.68 8.11 -22.48
C LEU A 504 5.42 8.38 -21.64
N MET A 505 5.52 8.51 -20.32
CA MET A 505 4.42 8.76 -19.38
C MET A 505 4.61 10.03 -18.54
N ALA A 506 5.25 11.04 -19.13
CA ALA A 506 5.47 12.32 -18.47
C ALA A 506 4.14 12.97 -18.05
N LEU A 507 4.10 13.45 -16.81
CA LEU A 507 2.98 14.20 -16.23
C LEU A 507 3.32 15.71 -16.20
N PRO A 508 2.33 16.59 -16.04
CA PRO A 508 2.57 18.02 -15.93
C PRO A 508 3.56 18.37 -14.80
N LYS A 509 4.56 19.22 -15.11
CA LYS A 509 5.61 19.62 -14.14
C LYS A 509 5.06 20.34 -12.90
N SER A 510 3.95 21.06 -13.03
CA SER A 510 3.30 21.76 -11.92
C SER A 510 2.10 20.95 -11.43
N ARG A 511 2.37 19.96 -10.57
CA ARG A 511 1.31 19.23 -9.86
C ARG A 511 1.15 19.84 -8.48
N VAL A 512 0.20 20.76 -8.33
CA VAL A 512 -0.13 21.31 -7.00
C VAL A 512 -0.74 20.20 -6.14
N ALA A 513 -0.09 19.91 -5.01
CA ALA A 513 -0.58 18.94 -4.04
C ALA A 513 -2.01 19.32 -3.58
N GLY A 514 -2.91 18.34 -3.54
CA GLY A 514 -4.32 18.59 -3.23
C GLY A 514 -4.95 17.42 -2.46
N LYS A 515 -5.91 17.71 -1.58
CA LYS A 515 -6.57 16.68 -0.77
C LYS A 515 -7.24 15.57 -1.57
N ALA A 516 -7.76 15.90 -2.74
CA ALA A 516 -8.43 14.96 -3.63
C ALA A 516 -7.46 13.98 -4.32
N VAL A 517 -6.16 14.30 -4.33
CA VAL A 517 -5.10 13.42 -4.84
C VAL A 517 -4.81 12.29 -3.86
N HIS A 518 -5.17 12.44 -2.58
CA HIS A 518 -4.90 11.44 -1.54
C HIS A 518 -3.44 11.00 -1.52
N GLU A 519 -2.50 11.93 -1.32
CA GLU A 519 -1.03 11.73 -1.25
C GLU A 519 -0.62 10.74 -0.13
N ASN A 520 -0.99 9.47 -0.27
CA ASN A 520 -0.95 8.46 0.77
C ASN A 520 0.49 8.08 1.09
N GLY A 521 1.35 8.00 0.07
CA GLY A 521 2.78 7.76 0.25
C GLY A 521 3.45 8.85 1.09
N TRP A 522 3.29 10.12 0.72
CA TRP A 522 3.84 11.24 1.51
C TRP A 522 3.22 11.35 2.90
N THR A 523 1.93 11.02 3.03
CA THR A 523 1.27 10.95 4.34
C THR A 523 1.91 9.86 5.20
N LEU A 524 2.10 8.65 4.67
CA LEU A 524 2.73 7.53 5.36
C LEU A 524 4.15 7.89 5.83
N LEU A 525 4.96 8.49 4.96
CA LEU A 525 6.30 8.93 5.31
C LEU A 525 6.28 10.02 6.40
N ALA A 526 5.37 11.00 6.29
CA ALA A 526 5.20 12.02 7.31
C ALA A 526 4.73 11.42 8.66
N GLU A 527 3.89 10.39 8.66
CA GLU A 527 3.49 9.67 9.87
C GLU A 527 4.64 8.90 10.52
N ALA A 528 5.53 8.29 9.72
CA ALA A 528 6.73 7.64 10.22
C ALA A 528 7.71 8.67 10.81
N PHE A 529 7.99 9.75 10.07
CA PHE A 529 8.90 10.83 10.46
C PHE A 529 8.41 11.62 11.68
N GLY A 530 7.11 11.82 11.81
CA GLY A 530 6.51 12.49 12.98
C GLY A 530 6.80 11.76 14.31
N ARG A 531 7.11 10.47 14.28
CA ARG A 531 7.48 9.69 15.48
C ARG A 531 8.81 10.12 16.11
N ALA A 532 9.68 10.83 15.37
CA ALA A 532 10.90 11.43 15.91
C ALA A 532 10.62 12.38 17.10
N TYR A 533 9.41 12.95 17.17
CA TYR A 533 8.99 13.85 18.25
C TYR A 533 8.52 13.11 19.52
N GLY A 534 8.45 11.77 19.49
CA GLY A 534 8.31 10.88 20.65
C GLY A 534 6.96 10.83 21.36
N SER A 535 6.13 11.89 21.31
CA SER A 535 4.80 11.91 21.94
C SER A 535 3.68 12.17 20.94
N PHE A 536 2.56 11.46 21.08
CA PHE A 536 1.39 11.59 20.18
C PHE A 536 0.83 13.02 20.09
N VAL A 537 1.00 13.82 21.16
CA VAL A 537 0.55 15.22 21.22
C VAL A 537 1.36 16.14 20.30
N LEU A 538 2.65 15.84 20.10
CA LEU A 538 3.56 16.60 19.23
C LEU A 538 3.66 16.03 17.82
N ASP A 539 3.49 14.72 17.68
CA ASP A 539 3.54 14.02 16.39
C ASP A 539 2.51 14.58 15.40
N VAL A 540 1.22 14.61 15.78
CA VAL A 540 0.12 15.02 14.88
C VAL A 540 0.30 16.41 14.25
N PRO A 541 0.63 17.50 14.99
CA PRO A 541 0.86 18.81 14.37
C PRO A 541 2.13 18.85 13.50
N MET A 542 3.17 18.10 13.85
CA MET A 542 4.43 18.11 13.10
C MET A 542 4.36 17.31 11.80
N ARG A 543 3.50 16.29 11.72
CA ARG A 543 3.24 15.54 10.47
C ARG A 543 2.88 16.46 9.31
N SER A 544 2.03 17.46 9.51
CA SER A 544 1.65 18.39 8.45
C SER A 544 2.79 19.29 7.99
N LEU A 545 3.69 19.69 8.90
CA LEU A 545 4.89 20.44 8.52
C LEU A 545 5.87 19.57 7.72
N ILE A 546 6.08 18.33 8.16
CA ILE A 546 6.90 17.35 7.44
C ILE A 546 6.31 17.10 6.06
N GLN A 547 5.01 16.88 5.97
CA GLN A 547 4.29 16.69 4.72
C GLN A 547 4.45 17.88 3.76
N GLN A 548 4.42 19.13 4.27
CA GLN A 548 4.70 20.32 3.44
C GLN A 548 6.13 20.34 2.90
N ARG A 549 7.13 19.95 3.70
CA ARG A 549 8.52 19.83 3.23
C ARG A 549 8.67 18.71 2.21
N LEU A 550 8.00 17.57 2.40
CA LEU A 550 8.00 16.46 1.45
C LEU A 550 7.39 16.89 0.10
N TYR A 551 6.31 17.68 0.09
CA TYR A 551 5.74 18.22 -1.14
C TYR A 551 6.62 19.25 -1.86
N GLN A 552 7.60 19.83 -1.16
CA GLN A 552 8.55 20.77 -1.76
C GLN A 552 9.74 20.06 -2.40
N LEU A 553 9.91 18.75 -2.18
CA LEU A 553 10.95 17.97 -2.84
C LEU A 553 10.72 18.01 -4.34
N HIS A 554 11.68 18.55 -5.07
CA HIS A 554 11.58 18.76 -6.50
C HIS A 554 11.69 17.43 -7.25
N CYS A 555 10.75 17.16 -8.15
CA CYS A 555 10.83 16.06 -9.11
C CYS A 555 10.89 16.66 -10.52
N PRO A 556 12.06 16.62 -11.22
CA PRO A 556 12.21 17.22 -12.55
C PRO A 556 11.45 16.48 -13.65
N TYR A 557 11.20 15.18 -13.44
CA TYR A 557 10.49 14.31 -14.39
C TYR A 557 9.26 13.63 -13.75
N PRO A 558 8.21 14.39 -13.36
CA PRO A 558 6.98 13.77 -12.87
C PRO A 558 6.43 12.79 -13.90
N THR A 559 6.15 11.58 -13.47
CA THR A 559 5.85 10.43 -14.33
C THR A 559 4.71 9.62 -13.73
N LEU A 560 3.85 9.05 -14.57
CA LEU A 560 2.95 7.99 -14.13
C LEU A 560 3.77 6.71 -13.86
N ILE A 561 4.21 6.54 -12.62
CA ILE A 561 4.97 5.38 -12.16
C ILE A 561 4.16 4.08 -12.30
N ASP A 562 4.84 2.94 -12.29
CA ASP A 562 4.21 1.61 -12.18
C ASP A 562 3.59 1.48 -10.77
N GLY A 563 4.39 1.71 -9.73
CA GLY A 563 3.99 1.61 -8.34
C GLY A 563 4.01 0.19 -7.76
N ASN A 564 4.41 -0.83 -8.54
CA ASN A 564 4.59 -2.20 -8.08
C ASN A 564 5.67 -2.95 -8.89
N MET A 565 6.91 -2.89 -8.42
CA MET A 565 8.06 -3.51 -9.08
C MET A 565 8.39 -4.91 -8.56
N GLU A 566 7.48 -5.55 -7.82
CA GLU A 566 7.67 -6.88 -7.23
C GLU A 566 8.16 -7.93 -8.26
N ALA A 567 9.12 -8.77 -7.87
CA ALA A 567 9.67 -9.82 -8.74
C ALA A 567 8.60 -10.76 -9.34
N GLY A 568 7.53 -11.06 -8.58
CA GLY A 568 6.40 -11.87 -9.03
C GLY A 568 5.52 -11.21 -10.10
N LYS A 569 5.80 -9.95 -10.48
CA LYS A 569 5.12 -9.23 -11.56
C LYS A 569 5.86 -9.31 -12.89
N TRP A 570 6.96 -10.04 -12.97
CA TRP A 570 7.74 -10.19 -14.19
C TRP A 570 7.66 -11.62 -14.70
N ILE A 571 7.49 -11.78 -16.01
CA ILE A 571 7.48 -13.07 -16.70
C ILE A 571 8.59 -13.11 -17.73
N GLY A 572 9.29 -14.24 -17.84
CA GLY A 572 10.26 -14.47 -18.90
C GLY A 572 9.57 -14.99 -20.16
N ASP A 573 9.80 -14.33 -21.30
CA ASP A 573 9.46 -14.81 -22.63
C ASP A 573 10.74 -15.04 -23.47
N ARG A 574 10.61 -15.68 -24.65
CA ARG A 574 11.67 -15.83 -25.66
C ARG A 574 12.32 -14.50 -26.06
N THR A 575 11.57 -13.40 -25.96
CA THR A 575 12.00 -12.05 -26.34
C THR A 575 12.60 -11.22 -25.18
N GLY A 576 12.48 -11.71 -23.94
CA GLY A 576 12.98 -11.03 -22.75
C GLY A 576 11.97 -10.97 -21.61
N LEU A 577 12.27 -10.13 -20.61
CA LEU A 577 11.41 -9.94 -19.43
C LEU A 577 10.23 -9.02 -19.77
N LEU A 578 9.01 -9.46 -19.48
CA LEU A 578 7.77 -8.71 -19.64
C LEU A 578 7.13 -8.40 -18.27
N LYS A 579 6.63 -7.18 -18.14
CA LYS A 579 5.91 -6.68 -16.96
C LYS A 579 4.43 -7.06 -17.04
N THR A 580 3.98 -7.75 -16.01
CA THR A 580 2.55 -7.96 -15.72
C THR A 580 2.09 -6.93 -14.67
N GLY A 581 0.84 -6.51 -14.76
CA GLY A 581 0.31 -5.52 -13.81
C GLY A 581 0.99 -4.15 -13.90
N TYR A 582 1.34 -3.71 -15.12
CA TYR A 582 2.01 -2.44 -15.42
C TYR A 582 1.17 -1.16 -15.12
N TYR A 583 -0.08 -1.33 -14.66
CA TYR A 583 -1.03 -0.25 -14.41
C TYR A 583 -1.97 -0.59 -13.25
N GLY A 584 -2.40 0.45 -12.53
CA GLY A 584 -3.37 0.38 -11.43
C GLY A 584 -2.75 0.45 -10.02
N HIS A 585 -1.46 0.77 -9.90
CA HIS A 585 -0.75 0.83 -8.62
C HIS A 585 -0.18 2.22 -8.27
N GLY A 586 0.02 3.10 -9.25
CA GLY A 586 0.49 4.48 -9.04
C GLY A 586 -0.55 5.44 -8.46
N LEU A 587 -1.58 5.82 -9.25
CA LEU A 587 -2.52 6.91 -8.92
C LEU A 587 -3.94 6.42 -8.58
N GLY A 588 -4.44 6.75 -7.40
CA GLY A 588 -5.80 6.45 -6.96
C GLY A 588 -6.02 6.59 -5.44
N LYS A 589 -7.28 6.58 -5.01
CA LYS A 589 -7.68 6.92 -3.62
C LYS A 589 -7.01 6.12 -2.48
N THR A 590 -6.58 4.88 -2.70
CA THR A 590 -5.83 4.08 -1.71
C THR A 590 -4.46 3.65 -2.24
N LEU A 591 -4.00 4.26 -3.32
CA LEU A 591 -2.70 3.96 -3.93
C LEU A 591 -1.65 4.95 -3.41
N LEU A 592 -0.39 4.72 -3.78
CA LEU A 592 0.74 5.50 -3.29
C LEU A 592 0.61 7.00 -3.62
N ASN A 593 0.17 7.30 -4.85
CA ASN A 593 0.07 8.65 -5.43
C ASN A 593 1.39 9.40 -5.59
N SER A 594 2.54 8.71 -5.57
CA SER A 594 3.81 9.28 -6.00
C SER A 594 3.84 9.43 -7.53
N VAL A 595 4.61 10.42 -7.99
CA VAL A 595 4.88 10.68 -9.41
C VAL A 595 6.38 10.69 -9.71
N ASP A 596 7.21 10.37 -8.72
CA ASP A 596 8.66 10.37 -8.87
C ASP A 596 9.13 8.97 -9.34
N PRO A 597 9.77 8.83 -10.52
CA PRO A 597 10.29 7.55 -10.99
C PRO A 597 11.36 6.94 -10.04
N ALA A 598 11.97 7.73 -9.16
CA ALA A 598 12.85 7.22 -8.10
C ALA A 598 12.13 6.22 -7.17
N TYR A 599 10.80 6.29 -7.05
CA TYR A 599 10.02 5.28 -6.32
C TYR A 599 10.10 3.90 -6.97
N ASP A 600 9.89 3.79 -8.29
CA ASP A 600 9.94 2.49 -8.97
C ASP A 600 11.35 1.89 -8.91
N LEU A 601 12.40 2.72 -8.96
CA LEU A 601 13.78 2.27 -8.75
C LEU A 601 13.99 1.75 -7.32
N ALA A 602 13.52 2.51 -6.32
CA ALA A 602 13.59 2.09 -4.92
C ALA A 602 12.82 0.79 -4.64
N ASP A 603 11.64 0.64 -5.23
CA ASP A 603 10.81 -0.56 -5.10
C ASP A 603 11.44 -1.76 -5.82
N ALA A 604 12.14 -1.54 -6.95
CA ALA A 604 12.92 -2.58 -7.61
C ALA A 604 14.13 -3.03 -6.77
N ILE A 605 14.88 -2.09 -6.17
CA ILE A 605 16.01 -2.39 -5.27
C ILE A 605 15.53 -3.26 -4.10
N LEU A 606 14.41 -2.88 -3.48
CA LEU A 606 13.78 -3.65 -2.40
C LEU A 606 13.32 -5.04 -2.89
N SER A 607 12.57 -5.08 -3.99
CA SER A 607 11.88 -6.29 -4.46
C SER A 607 12.82 -7.38 -4.99
N PHE A 608 13.98 -6.98 -5.52
CA PHE A 608 14.98 -7.90 -6.06
C PHE A 608 16.19 -8.10 -5.12
N GLU A 609 16.15 -7.47 -3.94
CA GLU A 609 17.21 -7.52 -2.94
C GLU A 609 18.57 -7.19 -3.58
N LEU A 610 18.63 -6.06 -4.28
CA LEU A 610 19.83 -5.68 -5.04
C LEU A 610 20.99 -5.33 -4.10
N SER A 611 22.17 -5.84 -4.44
CA SER A 611 23.44 -5.42 -3.80
C SER A 611 23.83 -3.99 -4.22
N PRO A 612 24.78 -3.33 -3.52
CA PRO A 612 25.24 -1.99 -3.90
C PRO A 612 25.71 -1.88 -5.36
N ASP A 613 26.47 -2.85 -5.86
CA ASP A 613 26.96 -2.85 -7.25
C ASP A 613 25.81 -2.99 -8.26
N GLU A 614 24.79 -3.78 -7.92
CA GLU A 614 23.59 -3.99 -8.73
C GLU A 614 22.70 -2.75 -8.74
N GLU A 615 22.58 -2.08 -7.60
CA GLU A 615 21.91 -0.78 -7.49
C GLU A 615 22.61 0.27 -8.37
N ASP A 616 23.93 0.40 -8.26
CA ASP A 616 24.70 1.34 -9.07
C ASP A 616 24.55 1.07 -10.56
N ARG A 617 24.47 -0.20 -10.96
CA ARG A 617 24.16 -0.57 -12.34
C ARG A 617 22.74 -0.15 -12.73
N LEU A 618 21.73 -0.48 -11.92
CA LEU A 618 20.34 -0.11 -12.18
C LEU A 618 20.23 1.41 -12.41
N LEU A 619 20.84 2.20 -11.53
CA LEU A 619 20.82 3.66 -11.61
C LEU A 619 21.56 4.18 -12.84
N ARG A 620 22.79 3.70 -13.12
CA ARG A 620 23.54 4.10 -14.32
C ARG A 620 22.75 3.85 -15.60
N ARG A 621 22.19 2.65 -15.75
CA ARG A 621 21.39 2.29 -16.93
C ARG A 621 20.10 3.12 -17.02
N TYR A 622 19.45 3.38 -15.90
CA TYR A 622 18.28 4.26 -15.88
C TYR A 622 18.64 5.68 -16.34
N VAL A 623 19.72 6.26 -15.82
CA VAL A 623 20.20 7.60 -16.17
C VAL A 623 20.55 7.68 -17.66
N GLU A 624 21.27 6.68 -18.18
CA GLU A 624 21.64 6.60 -19.60
C GLU A 624 20.41 6.62 -20.53
N HIS A 625 19.33 5.91 -20.18
CA HIS A 625 18.14 5.80 -21.04
C HIS A 625 17.09 6.88 -20.80
N SER A 626 17.08 7.54 -19.63
CA SER A 626 16.08 8.55 -19.25
C SER A 626 16.58 9.99 -19.34
N GLY A 627 17.88 10.22 -19.14
CA GLY A 627 18.47 11.55 -18.96
C GLY A 627 18.29 12.16 -17.56
N ASP A 628 17.72 11.42 -16.60
CA ASP A 628 17.46 11.91 -15.24
C ASP A 628 18.68 11.77 -14.32
N ALA A 629 19.69 12.61 -14.55
CA ALA A 629 20.95 12.59 -13.78
C ALA A 629 20.79 12.91 -12.28
N SER A 630 19.68 13.56 -11.89
CA SER A 630 19.39 13.98 -10.51
C SER A 630 18.64 12.92 -9.67
N VAL A 631 18.44 11.72 -10.20
CA VAL A 631 17.64 10.69 -9.52
C VAL A 631 18.26 10.24 -8.19
N ALA A 632 19.60 10.23 -8.10
CA ALA A 632 20.32 9.83 -6.90
C ALA A 632 19.95 10.70 -5.69
N ASP A 633 19.80 12.02 -5.89
CA ASP A 633 19.46 12.98 -4.83
C ASP A 633 18.10 12.70 -4.17
N ARG A 634 17.22 12.02 -4.90
CA ARG A 634 15.83 11.74 -4.50
C ARG A 634 15.63 10.29 -4.07
N LEU A 635 16.59 9.42 -4.35
CA LEU A 635 16.48 7.98 -4.17
C LEU A 635 16.34 7.60 -2.70
N PHE A 636 17.13 8.18 -1.80
CA PHE A 636 17.10 7.83 -0.38
C PHE A 636 15.71 7.98 0.24
N ILE A 637 15.04 9.12 0.02
CA ILE A 637 13.68 9.35 0.52
C ILE A 637 12.68 8.36 -0.12
N ASN A 638 12.83 8.05 -1.40
CA ASN A 638 11.97 7.09 -2.09
C ASN A 638 12.21 5.64 -1.63
N LYS A 639 13.42 5.27 -1.23
CA LYS A 639 13.73 3.99 -0.55
C LYS A 639 13.02 3.87 0.79
N LEU A 640 13.05 4.93 1.60
CA LEU A 640 12.28 4.95 2.85
C LEU A 640 10.77 4.82 2.59
N LEU A 641 10.28 5.47 1.53
CA LEU A 641 8.88 5.36 1.14
C LEU A 641 8.53 3.93 0.65
N ALA A 642 9.33 3.33 -0.22
CA ALA A 642 9.12 1.98 -0.73
C ALA A 642 9.10 0.93 0.40
N GLY A 643 10.07 0.99 1.32
CA GLY A 643 10.10 0.08 2.48
C GLY A 643 8.90 0.25 3.40
N LEU A 644 8.50 1.50 3.71
CA LEU A 644 7.31 1.75 4.55
C LEU A 644 6.02 1.29 3.86
N TRP A 645 5.89 1.54 2.55
CA TRP A 645 4.72 1.15 1.77
C TRP A 645 4.60 -0.38 1.66
N ALA A 646 5.72 -1.07 1.43
CA ALA A 646 5.77 -2.53 1.43
C ALA A 646 5.43 -3.12 2.80
N MET A 647 5.91 -2.51 3.89
CA MET A 647 5.52 -2.89 5.26
C MET A 647 4.02 -2.73 5.50
N GLU A 648 3.43 -1.57 5.17
CA GLU A 648 1.99 -1.29 5.34
C GLU A 648 1.15 -2.29 4.52
N THR A 649 1.50 -2.50 3.26
CA THR A 649 0.78 -3.40 2.35
C THR A 649 0.85 -4.86 2.80
N ALA A 650 2.03 -5.34 3.21
CA ALA A 650 2.21 -6.70 3.74
C ALA A 650 1.40 -6.90 5.03
N GLN A 651 1.36 -5.89 5.90
CA GLN A 651 0.58 -5.90 7.13
C GLN A 651 -0.93 -5.97 6.89
N GLU A 652 -1.46 -5.13 5.99
CA GLU A 652 -2.89 -5.17 5.64
C GLU A 652 -3.30 -6.55 5.13
N ASN A 653 -2.43 -7.21 4.37
CA ASN A 653 -2.68 -8.53 3.81
C ASN A 653 -2.61 -9.64 4.86
N LEU A 654 -1.69 -9.56 5.81
CA LEU A 654 -1.45 -10.59 6.83
C LEU A 654 -2.71 -10.89 7.68
N PHE A 655 -3.54 -9.87 7.96
CA PHE A 655 -4.77 -9.99 8.76
C PHE A 655 -6.06 -9.98 7.93
N SER A 656 -5.95 -10.17 6.62
CA SER A 656 -7.13 -10.30 5.77
C SER A 656 -7.87 -11.63 6.07
N VAL A 657 -9.21 -11.61 5.95
CA VAL A 657 -10.12 -12.65 6.46
C VAL A 657 -9.92 -14.02 5.79
N VAL A 658 -9.29 -14.07 4.61
CA VAL A 658 -9.18 -15.27 3.76
C VAL A 658 -7.72 -15.48 3.35
N GLN A 659 -6.91 -16.13 4.19
CA GLN A 659 -5.56 -16.57 3.80
C GLN A 659 -5.24 -17.99 4.26
N CYS A 660 -4.53 -18.73 3.42
CA CYS A 660 -3.89 -19.99 3.82
C CYS A 660 -2.56 -19.71 4.56
N GLY A 661 -2.07 -20.67 5.35
CA GLY A 661 -0.84 -20.49 6.14
C GLY A 661 0.39 -20.11 5.29
N LYS A 662 0.49 -20.62 4.04
CA LYS A 662 1.57 -20.25 3.10
C LYS A 662 1.52 -18.78 2.66
N GLN A 663 0.32 -18.24 2.42
CA GLN A 663 0.16 -16.83 2.05
C GLN A 663 0.53 -15.92 3.22
N GLN A 664 0.15 -16.28 4.44
CA GLN A 664 0.53 -15.54 5.63
C GLN A 664 2.05 -15.52 5.83
N GLN A 665 2.72 -16.66 5.61
CA GLN A 665 4.19 -16.73 5.65
C GLN A 665 4.85 -15.84 4.59
N GLU A 666 4.33 -15.81 3.36
CA GLU A 666 4.86 -14.92 2.32
C GLU A 666 4.64 -13.44 2.64
N GLN A 667 3.47 -13.05 3.14
CA GLN A 667 3.26 -11.67 3.60
C GLN A 667 4.17 -11.31 4.76
N HIS A 668 4.41 -12.27 5.65
CA HIS A 668 5.33 -12.10 6.76
C HIS A 668 6.78 -11.89 6.29
N ARG A 669 7.24 -12.72 5.35
CA ARG A 669 8.57 -12.60 4.72
C ARG A 669 8.75 -11.22 4.06
N ARG A 670 7.74 -10.76 3.32
CA ARG A 670 7.74 -9.41 2.71
C ARG A 670 7.83 -8.30 3.75
N PHE A 671 7.09 -8.45 4.85
CA PHE A 671 7.14 -7.49 5.96
C PHE A 671 8.54 -7.39 6.57
N LEU A 672 9.19 -8.53 6.85
CA LEU A 672 10.55 -8.57 7.38
C LEU A 672 11.57 -8.04 6.37
N GLY A 673 11.50 -8.44 5.10
CA GLY A 673 12.38 -7.92 4.06
C GLY A 673 12.31 -6.39 3.93
N ALA A 674 11.11 -5.81 4.00
CA ALA A 674 10.94 -4.37 3.98
C ALA A 674 11.43 -3.66 5.26
N TRP A 675 11.23 -4.28 6.43
CA TRP A 675 11.77 -3.80 7.71
C TRP A 675 13.30 -3.75 7.68
N ASP A 676 13.91 -4.80 7.18
CA ASP A 676 15.35 -4.95 7.07
C ASP A 676 15.93 -3.97 6.08
N PHE A 677 15.29 -3.82 4.92
CA PHE A 677 15.66 -2.82 3.93
C PHE A 677 15.70 -1.41 4.54
N LEU A 678 14.66 -0.99 5.27
CA LEU A 678 14.67 0.32 5.95
C LEU A 678 15.79 0.45 6.98
N THR A 679 16.07 -0.64 7.70
CA THR A 679 17.13 -0.69 8.70
C THR A 679 18.50 -0.48 8.05
N VAL A 680 18.81 -1.25 7.00
CA VAL A 680 20.09 -1.18 6.28
C VAL A 680 20.24 0.17 5.57
N GLN A 681 19.21 0.66 4.86
CA GLN A 681 19.29 1.94 4.16
C GLN A 681 19.53 3.12 5.12
N THR A 682 18.92 3.09 6.30
CA THR A 682 19.19 4.13 7.30
C THR A 682 20.53 3.96 8.00
N ALA A 683 21.00 2.73 8.22
CA ALA A 683 22.34 2.46 8.73
C ALA A 683 23.41 2.98 7.75
N GLN A 684 23.28 2.69 6.45
CA GLN A 684 24.17 3.19 5.40
C GLN A 684 24.18 4.72 5.33
N PHE A 685 23.01 5.36 5.37
CA PHE A 685 22.89 6.82 5.41
C PHE A 685 23.61 7.45 6.60
N CYS A 686 23.45 6.86 7.79
CA CYS A 686 24.10 7.34 9.01
C CYS A 686 25.60 7.03 9.02
N GLY A 687 25.97 5.85 8.53
CA GLY A 687 27.34 5.36 8.40
C GLY A 687 28.18 6.21 7.48
N ALA A 688 27.65 6.62 6.32
CA ALA A 688 28.31 7.55 5.39
C ALA A 688 28.74 8.87 6.05
N ARG A 689 28.17 9.24 7.21
CA ARG A 689 28.46 10.47 7.95
C ARG A 689 29.41 10.28 9.14
N CYS A 690 29.76 9.04 9.50
CA CYS A 690 30.66 8.75 10.62
C CYS A 690 31.70 7.67 10.35
N ARG A 691 31.67 7.02 9.18
CA ARG A 691 32.61 5.96 8.79
C ARG A 691 34.05 6.50 8.78
N PRO A 692 35.02 5.77 9.36
CA PRO A 692 36.43 6.15 9.32
C PRO A 692 36.94 6.23 7.88
N SER A 693 37.82 7.21 7.60
CA SER A 693 38.58 7.26 6.33
C SER A 693 39.66 6.19 6.23
N ARG A 694 40.07 5.60 7.36
CA ARG A 694 41.03 4.49 7.42
C ARG A 694 40.28 3.16 7.44
N ALA A 695 40.90 2.12 6.85
CA ALA A 695 40.38 0.77 6.95
C ALA A 695 40.26 0.33 8.43
N ALA A 696 39.24 -0.45 8.74
CA ALA A 696 39.05 -0.99 10.08
C ALA A 696 40.24 -1.88 10.45
N SER A 697 40.67 -1.80 11.71
CA SER A 697 41.76 -2.62 12.25
C SER A 697 41.49 -2.98 13.71
N TRP A 698 42.13 -4.05 14.18
CA TRP A 698 42.05 -4.49 15.55
C TRP A 698 43.15 -3.84 16.38
N HIS A 699 42.78 -3.16 17.46
CA HIS A 699 43.70 -2.62 18.46
C HIS A 699 42.99 -2.43 19.80
N SER A 700 43.77 -2.44 20.88
CA SER A 700 43.29 -2.17 22.24
C SER A 700 43.21 -0.65 22.49
N PRO A 701 42.19 -0.12 23.20
CA PRO A 701 41.06 -0.84 23.78
C PRO A 701 40.00 -1.23 22.73
N LEU A 702 39.40 -2.42 22.92
CA LEU A 702 38.34 -2.96 22.08
C LEU A 702 36.96 -2.65 22.69
N VAL A 703 36.15 -1.86 21.98
CA VAL A 703 34.83 -1.40 22.42
C VAL A 703 33.74 -2.30 21.85
N PHE A 704 33.08 -3.06 22.72
CA PHE A 704 31.92 -3.87 22.40
C PHE A 704 30.62 -3.09 22.63
N LEU A 705 29.83 -2.95 21.57
CA LEU A 705 28.54 -2.24 21.58
C LEU A 705 27.38 -3.21 21.34
N ASP A 706 26.38 -3.20 22.21
CA ASP A 706 25.06 -3.69 21.80
C ASP A 706 24.45 -2.75 20.75
N ILE A 707 23.52 -3.29 19.97
CA ILE A 707 22.82 -2.53 18.93
C ILE A 707 21.54 -1.95 19.51
N ASP A 708 20.59 -2.81 19.88
CA ASP A 708 19.26 -2.38 20.30
C ASP A 708 19.32 -1.67 21.65
N GLY A 709 18.78 -0.45 21.72
CA GLY A 709 18.79 0.36 22.95
C GLY A 709 20.09 1.14 23.18
N VAL A 710 21.20 0.75 22.55
CA VAL A 710 22.49 1.47 22.65
C VAL A 710 22.75 2.28 21.38
N LEU A 711 23.09 1.61 20.27
CA LEU A 711 23.31 2.26 18.98
C LEU A 711 22.00 2.65 18.30
N ASP A 712 20.98 1.80 18.42
CA ASP A 712 19.75 1.86 17.65
C ASP A 712 18.48 1.91 18.50
N ARG A 713 17.48 2.63 17.99
CA ARG A 713 16.13 2.63 18.54
C ARG A 713 15.11 2.68 17.42
N ARG A 714 13.91 2.17 17.69
CA ARG A 714 12.77 2.22 16.75
C ARG A 714 12.13 3.61 16.69
N ILE A 715 12.85 4.58 16.13
CA ILE A 715 12.43 5.99 16.08
C ILE A 715 11.27 6.16 15.09
N PHE A 716 11.45 5.65 13.87
CA PHE A 716 10.51 5.85 12.75
C PHE A 716 9.51 4.70 12.58
N GLY A 717 9.58 3.69 13.46
CA GLY A 717 8.82 2.44 13.34
C GLY A 717 9.70 1.24 13.01
N TYR A 718 10.93 1.48 12.56
CA TYR A 718 12.02 0.53 12.34
C TYR A 718 13.29 1.04 13.05
N PRO A 719 14.31 0.19 13.28
CA PRO A 719 15.55 0.56 13.95
C PRO A 719 16.33 1.62 13.17
N SER A 720 16.83 2.61 13.89
CA SER A 720 17.71 3.65 13.36
C SER A 720 18.49 4.25 14.51
N THR A 721 19.71 4.71 14.24
CA THR A 721 20.47 5.53 15.19
C THR A 721 19.95 6.98 15.20
N THR A 722 20.52 7.85 16.02
CA THR A 722 20.20 9.29 16.05
C THR A 722 21.43 10.12 15.69
N ALA A 723 21.29 11.44 15.66
CA ALA A 723 22.45 12.32 15.46
C ALA A 723 23.50 12.13 16.58
N ALA A 724 23.07 11.90 17.83
CA ALA A 724 23.97 11.58 18.94
C ALA A 724 24.70 10.24 18.74
N GLY A 725 24.05 9.24 18.14
CA GLY A 725 24.69 7.96 17.84
C GLY A 725 25.75 8.08 16.75
N ILE A 726 25.46 8.85 15.69
CA ILE A 726 26.44 9.20 14.64
C ILE A 726 27.64 9.92 15.25
N GLU A 727 27.41 10.90 16.12
CA GLU A 727 28.48 11.65 16.80
C GLU A 727 29.32 10.73 17.70
N ALA A 728 28.69 9.80 18.42
CA ALA A 728 29.39 8.84 19.28
C ALA A 728 30.32 7.92 18.48
N LEU A 729 29.84 7.35 17.37
CA LEU A 729 30.67 6.52 16.50
C LEU A 729 31.81 7.32 15.85
N SER A 730 31.52 8.56 15.43
CA SER A 730 32.55 9.44 14.86
C SER A 730 33.65 9.76 15.87
N LEU A 731 33.31 9.98 17.15
CA LEU A 731 34.30 10.17 18.22
C LEU A 731 35.15 8.92 18.44
N LEU A 732 34.53 7.74 18.56
CA LEU A 732 35.28 6.48 18.69
C LEU A 732 36.24 6.27 17.51
N SER A 733 35.79 6.54 16.30
CA SER A 733 36.60 6.47 15.09
C SER A 733 37.78 7.46 15.12
N LYS A 734 37.56 8.72 15.52
CA LYS A 734 38.60 9.76 15.54
C LYS A 734 39.72 9.44 16.53
N HIS A 735 39.39 8.86 17.67
CA HIS A 735 40.37 8.44 18.68
C HIS A 735 40.96 7.05 18.41
N GLY A 736 40.69 6.47 17.24
CA GLY A 736 41.21 5.14 16.89
C GLY A 736 40.82 4.11 17.93
N CYS A 737 39.52 4.02 18.28
CA CYS A 737 38.96 2.91 19.07
C CYS A 737 38.46 1.81 18.13
N SER A 738 38.80 0.55 18.41
CA SER A 738 38.33 -0.58 17.60
C SER A 738 36.94 -0.94 18.12
N VAL A 739 35.94 -0.90 17.25
CA VAL A 739 34.54 -1.11 17.65
C VAL A 739 34.07 -2.46 17.12
N ALA A 740 33.56 -3.30 18.03
CA ALA A 740 32.92 -4.56 17.73
C ALA A 740 31.46 -4.55 18.19
N LEU A 741 30.55 -5.15 17.41
CA LEU A 741 29.16 -5.32 17.82
C LEU A 741 29.01 -6.56 18.72
N ASN A 742 28.09 -6.55 19.68
CA ASN A 742 27.73 -7.72 20.49
C ASN A 742 26.22 -7.77 20.74
N THR A 743 25.51 -8.53 19.91
CA THR A 743 24.06 -8.36 19.73
C THR A 743 23.31 -9.69 19.64
N ALA A 744 22.01 -9.65 19.91
CA ALA A 744 21.09 -10.75 19.62
C ALA A 744 20.59 -10.75 18.16
N ARG A 745 20.92 -9.73 17.37
CA ARG A 745 20.61 -9.63 15.94
C ARG A 745 21.34 -10.69 15.13
N SER A 746 20.84 -10.90 13.91
CA SER A 746 21.36 -11.91 13.01
C SER A 746 22.80 -11.62 12.58
N VAL A 747 23.51 -12.66 12.14
CA VAL A 747 24.84 -12.49 11.53
C VAL A 747 24.82 -11.53 10.33
N TYR A 748 23.72 -11.52 9.57
CA TYR A 748 23.58 -10.66 8.40
C TYR A 748 23.51 -9.19 8.81
N GLU A 749 22.72 -8.85 9.84
CA GLU A 749 22.67 -7.48 10.35
C GLU A 749 24.02 -7.02 10.93
N VAL A 750 24.77 -7.89 11.61
CA VAL A 750 26.11 -7.55 12.09
C VAL A 750 27.04 -7.19 10.92
N LYS A 751 26.98 -7.95 9.82
CA LYS A 751 27.74 -7.63 8.60
C LYS A 751 27.32 -6.30 8.01
N ASP A 752 26.01 -6.10 7.83
CA ASP A 752 25.44 -4.87 7.25
C ASP A 752 25.88 -3.63 8.07
N TYR A 753 25.88 -3.71 9.41
CA TYR A 753 26.30 -2.60 10.27
C TYR A 753 27.82 -2.41 10.27
N CYS A 754 28.61 -3.49 10.24
CA CYS A 754 30.07 -3.37 10.13
C CYS A 754 30.45 -2.66 8.83
N GLU A 755 29.80 -3.00 7.72
CA GLU A 755 30.01 -2.36 6.43
C GLU A 755 29.54 -0.90 6.44
N ALA A 756 28.32 -0.63 6.90
CA ALA A 756 27.73 0.71 6.91
C ALA A 756 28.57 1.70 7.75
N TYR A 757 28.95 1.31 8.96
CA TYR A 757 29.64 2.17 9.92
C TYR A 757 31.17 2.03 9.89
N GLY A 758 31.72 1.07 9.13
CA GLY A 758 33.16 0.78 9.10
C GLY A 758 33.69 0.20 10.41
N LEU A 759 32.96 -0.72 11.03
CA LEU A 759 33.33 -1.36 12.30
C LEU A 759 34.24 -2.56 12.06
N ALA A 760 35.05 -2.94 13.06
CA ALA A 760 36.05 -3.99 12.93
C ALA A 760 35.45 -5.40 12.89
N GLY A 761 34.27 -5.60 13.47
CA GLY A 761 33.57 -6.88 13.45
C GLY A 761 32.50 -6.98 14.53
N GLY A 762 32.19 -8.19 14.96
CA GLY A 762 31.28 -8.39 16.08
C GLY A 762 30.87 -9.82 16.32
N VAL A 763 30.01 -9.98 17.31
CA VAL A 763 29.42 -11.25 17.73
C VAL A 763 27.91 -11.14 17.59
N ALA A 764 27.34 -12.07 16.84
CA ALA A 764 25.92 -12.13 16.49
C ALA A 764 25.18 -13.20 17.30
N GLU A 765 23.85 -13.14 17.23
CA GLU A 765 22.94 -14.18 17.74
C GLU A 765 23.22 -14.57 19.21
N SER A 766 23.49 -13.55 20.04
CA SER A 766 23.76 -13.67 21.48
C SER A 766 25.00 -14.50 21.84
N GLY A 767 26.07 -14.43 21.04
CA GLY A 767 27.31 -15.15 21.32
C GLY A 767 27.54 -16.38 20.45
N ALA A 768 26.63 -16.70 19.52
CA ALA A 768 26.68 -17.94 18.76
C ALA A 768 27.54 -17.87 17.48
N TYR A 769 27.86 -16.67 16.99
CA TYR A 769 28.65 -16.50 15.77
C TYR A 769 29.53 -15.26 15.82
N LEU A 770 30.78 -15.41 15.40
CA LEU A 770 31.78 -14.36 15.30
C LEU A 770 31.94 -13.89 13.85
N TRP A 771 31.99 -12.59 13.64
CA TRP A 771 32.34 -11.96 12.36
C TRP A 771 33.55 -11.04 12.53
N ASP A 772 34.63 -11.32 11.80
CA ASP A 772 35.81 -10.48 11.67
C ASP A 772 35.73 -9.74 10.34
N ALA A 773 35.35 -8.46 10.37
CA ALA A 773 35.21 -7.65 9.17
C ALA A 773 36.56 -7.21 8.61
N VAL A 774 37.62 -7.17 9.43
CA VAL A 774 38.98 -6.84 9.00
C VAL A 774 39.55 -7.96 8.14
N ALA A 775 39.38 -9.21 8.57
CA ALA A 775 39.84 -10.39 7.84
C ALA A 775 38.83 -10.93 6.81
N GLY A 776 37.59 -10.44 6.81
CA GLY A 776 36.51 -10.95 5.97
C GLY A 776 36.09 -12.40 6.30
N HIS A 777 36.27 -12.82 7.56
CA HIS A 777 36.08 -14.21 7.97
C HIS A 777 35.08 -14.32 9.12
N GLY A 778 34.28 -15.39 9.13
CA GLY A 778 33.33 -15.64 10.20
C GLY A 778 33.33 -17.08 10.67
N LEU A 779 33.04 -17.27 11.96
CA LEU A 779 33.20 -18.54 12.66
C LEU A 779 32.00 -18.80 13.59
N PRO A 780 31.31 -19.95 13.46
CA PRO A 780 30.35 -20.40 14.46
C PRO A 780 31.04 -20.70 15.80
N LEU A 781 30.45 -20.22 16.90
CA LEU A 781 30.91 -20.49 18.27
C LEU A 781 30.12 -21.62 18.95
N ILE A 782 29.16 -22.22 18.23
CA ILE A 782 28.37 -23.37 18.66
C ILE A 782 28.79 -24.62 17.89
N ASP A 783 28.68 -25.80 18.52
CA ASP A 783 29.03 -27.07 17.90
C ASP A 783 27.98 -27.58 16.91
N GLN A 784 28.39 -28.56 16.09
CA GLN A 784 27.54 -29.13 15.04
C GLN A 784 26.28 -29.82 15.60
N ASN A 785 26.35 -30.41 16.79
CA ASN A 785 25.20 -31.07 17.41
C ASN A 785 24.13 -30.05 17.82
N THR A 786 24.55 -28.89 18.32
CA THR A 786 23.68 -27.77 18.66
C THR A 786 22.99 -27.21 17.41
N LEU A 787 23.71 -27.08 16.29
CA LEU A 787 23.13 -26.71 15.00
C LEU A 787 22.05 -27.70 14.54
N VAL A 788 22.30 -29.00 14.67
CA VAL A 788 21.31 -30.04 14.34
C VAL A 788 20.04 -29.90 15.20
N GLN A 789 20.19 -29.65 16.50
CA GLN A 789 19.04 -29.41 17.39
C GLN A 789 18.26 -28.14 17.03
N LEU A 790 18.94 -27.06 16.65
CA LEU A 790 18.28 -25.84 16.15
C LEU A 790 17.49 -26.13 14.86
N ASP A 791 18.06 -26.87 13.91
CA ASP A 791 17.36 -27.23 12.67
C ASP A 791 16.14 -28.12 12.91
N GLU A 792 16.24 -29.05 13.87
CA GLU A 792 15.12 -29.89 14.27
C GLU A 792 13.99 -29.07 14.89
N LEU A 793 14.29 -28.16 15.82
CA LEU A 793 13.29 -27.27 16.41
C LEU A 793 12.68 -26.33 15.36
N ARG A 794 13.50 -25.78 14.46
CA ARG A 794 13.05 -24.93 13.36
C ARG A 794 12.05 -25.66 12.48
N ARG A 795 12.32 -26.93 12.13
CA ARG A 795 11.39 -27.80 11.38
C ARG A 795 10.09 -28.01 12.14
N ALA A 796 10.13 -28.26 13.44
CA ALA A 796 8.94 -28.45 14.26
C ALA A 796 8.09 -27.17 14.38
N LEU A 797 8.73 -26.02 14.65
CA LEU A 797 8.04 -24.74 14.77
C LEU A 797 7.35 -24.30 13.47
N ARG A 798 7.94 -24.59 12.30
CA ARG A 798 7.32 -24.29 11.00
C ARG A 798 6.01 -25.05 10.75
N GLN A 799 5.80 -26.19 11.42
CA GLN A 799 4.56 -26.96 11.30
C GLN A 799 3.43 -26.38 12.16
N LEU A 800 3.73 -25.48 13.09
CA LEU A 800 2.74 -24.87 13.97
C LEU A 800 2.00 -23.72 13.26
N PRO A 801 0.66 -23.78 13.14
CA PRO A 801 -0.11 -22.69 12.55
C PRO A 801 0.05 -21.39 13.34
N GLY A 802 0.24 -20.27 12.62
CA GLY A 802 0.37 -18.93 13.22
C GLY A 802 1.71 -18.65 13.89
N VAL A 803 2.69 -19.57 13.78
CA VAL A 803 4.08 -19.34 14.19
C VAL A 803 4.87 -18.80 13.01
N PHE A 804 5.57 -17.70 13.26
CA PHE A 804 6.43 -17.04 12.29
C PHE A 804 7.87 -17.06 12.79
N LEU A 805 8.80 -17.35 11.88
CA LEU A 805 10.23 -17.41 12.14
C LEU A 805 10.95 -16.33 11.37
N ASP A 806 11.99 -15.77 11.99
CA ASP A 806 12.96 -14.91 11.33
C ASP A 806 14.04 -15.79 10.68
N GLU A 807 14.06 -15.86 9.34
CA GLU A 807 14.95 -16.76 8.60
C GLU A 807 16.40 -16.26 8.55
N ARG A 808 16.68 -15.02 8.97
CA ARG A 808 18.06 -14.49 9.07
C ARG A 808 18.81 -15.03 10.29
N HIS A 809 18.11 -15.54 11.30
CA HIS A 809 18.71 -16.19 12.48
C HIS A 809 19.09 -17.62 12.15
N ARG A 810 20.39 -17.86 11.93
CA ARG A 810 20.93 -19.16 11.53
C ARG A 810 21.46 -19.96 12.74
N TYR A 811 22.09 -19.27 13.68
CA TYR A 811 22.75 -19.85 14.87
C TYR A 811 21.91 -19.74 16.16
N SER A 812 20.68 -19.27 16.01
CA SER A 812 19.61 -19.16 17.00
C SER A 812 18.27 -19.23 16.25
N ILE A 813 17.16 -19.26 16.97
CA ILE A 813 15.81 -19.17 16.38
C ILE A 813 15.08 -18.02 17.01
N ARG A 814 14.60 -17.09 16.19
CA ARG A 814 13.70 -16.03 16.63
C ARG A 814 12.30 -16.31 16.10
N ALA A 815 11.35 -16.53 17.02
CA ALA A 815 10.01 -17.01 16.71
C ALA A 815 8.95 -16.22 17.47
N TYR A 816 7.81 -15.97 16.81
CA TYR A 816 6.69 -15.25 17.43
C TYR A 816 5.37 -15.61 16.77
N MET A 817 4.29 -15.31 17.49
CA MET A 817 2.93 -15.33 16.96
C MET A 817 2.46 -13.90 16.75
N ILE A 818 1.40 -13.72 15.98
CA ILE A 818 0.87 -12.39 15.70
C ILE A 818 -0.61 -12.36 16.08
N GLU A 819 -0.94 -11.59 17.11
CA GLU A 819 -2.31 -11.41 17.59
C GLU A 819 -2.95 -10.15 17.01
N LYS A 820 -4.24 -10.21 16.67
CA LYS A 820 -5.01 -9.03 16.26
C LYS A 820 -5.14 -8.07 17.45
N LYS A 821 -4.87 -6.76 17.25
CA LYS A 821 -5.01 -5.76 18.32
C LYS A 821 -6.43 -5.77 18.88
N PRO A 822 -6.62 -5.76 20.21
CA PRO A 822 -7.87 -5.33 20.79
C PRO A 822 -8.08 -3.86 20.43
N GLN A 823 -9.31 -3.48 20.04
CA GLN A 823 -9.67 -2.10 19.61
C GLN A 823 -9.56 -1.04 20.72
N SER A 824 -9.02 -1.38 21.89
CA SER A 824 -8.92 -0.48 23.04
C SER A 824 -7.84 0.60 22.86
N LEU A 825 -8.11 1.79 23.40
CA LEU A 825 -7.25 2.97 23.34
C LEU A 825 -5.87 2.80 24.01
N LEU A 826 -5.76 1.96 25.05
CA LEU A 826 -4.53 1.73 25.80
C LEU A 826 -3.50 0.92 25.00
N SER A 827 -3.95 0.09 24.06
CA SER A 827 -3.09 -0.76 23.21
C SER A 827 -2.24 0.03 22.21
N ARG A 828 -2.59 1.29 21.89
CA ARG A 828 -1.79 2.18 21.03
C ARG A 828 -0.45 2.60 21.65
N MET A 829 -0.24 2.34 22.94
CA MET A 829 1.02 2.60 23.64
C MET A 829 2.07 1.49 23.50
N ARG A 830 1.76 0.34 22.87
CA ARG A 830 2.75 -0.74 22.69
C ARG A 830 3.82 -0.32 21.67
N ARG A 831 5.09 -0.55 22.04
CA ARG A 831 6.30 -0.08 21.32
C ARG A 831 6.63 -0.83 20.03
N PHE A 832 5.99 -1.98 19.80
CA PHE A 832 6.16 -2.77 18.58
C PHE A 832 4.82 -3.31 18.12
N THR A 833 4.49 -3.09 16.86
CA THR A 833 3.24 -3.53 16.24
C THR A 833 3.53 -3.95 14.82
N VAL A 834 3.00 -5.11 14.41
CA VAL A 834 2.96 -5.54 13.02
C VAL A 834 1.55 -5.17 12.54
N GLY A 835 1.40 -3.96 12.01
CA GLY A 835 0.14 -3.43 11.49
C GLY A 835 -0.95 -3.31 12.55
N GLN A 836 -2.11 -3.91 12.24
CA GLN A 836 -3.25 -4.04 13.18
C GLN A 836 -3.05 -5.17 14.20
N GLY A 837 -1.91 -5.87 14.20
CA GLY A 837 -1.57 -6.86 15.22
C GLY A 837 -0.33 -6.52 16.03
N VAL A 838 -0.12 -7.32 17.06
CA VAL A 838 1.02 -7.23 17.96
C VAL A 838 1.73 -8.58 17.90
N PRO A 839 3.03 -8.62 17.57
CA PRO A 839 3.81 -9.82 17.71
C PRO A 839 3.92 -10.15 19.19
N VAL A 840 3.69 -11.40 19.53
CA VAL A 840 3.72 -11.94 20.89
C VAL A 840 4.66 -13.13 20.93
N PRO A 841 5.34 -13.36 22.07
CA PRO A 841 6.15 -14.56 22.23
C PRO A 841 5.28 -15.82 22.11
N LEU A 842 5.89 -16.92 21.68
CA LEU A 842 5.24 -18.23 21.69
C LEU A 842 4.81 -18.59 23.13
N PRO A 843 3.70 -19.31 23.32
CA PRO A 843 3.35 -19.84 24.63
C PRO A 843 4.50 -20.69 25.21
N THR A 844 4.94 -20.36 26.43
CA THR A 844 6.07 -21.01 27.11
C THR A 844 5.92 -22.53 27.17
N LEU A 845 4.67 -23.02 27.35
CA LEU A 845 4.35 -24.45 27.38
C LEU A 845 4.66 -25.14 26.06
N ILE A 846 4.33 -24.53 24.92
CA ILE A 846 4.57 -25.11 23.59
C ILE A 846 6.07 -25.27 23.34
N VAL A 847 6.85 -24.23 23.65
CA VAL A 847 8.31 -24.26 23.43
C VAL A 847 8.98 -25.26 24.37
N ARG A 848 8.57 -25.33 25.64
CA ARG A 848 9.08 -26.32 26.60
C ARG A 848 8.72 -27.75 26.20
N ASP A 849 7.49 -27.97 25.77
CA ASP A 849 7.02 -29.28 25.32
C ASP A 849 7.81 -29.76 24.09
N LEU A 850 8.01 -28.90 23.09
CA LEU A 850 8.83 -29.22 21.92
C LEU A 850 10.28 -29.55 22.30
N ILE A 851 10.92 -28.71 23.13
CA ILE A 851 12.30 -28.97 23.58
C ILE A 851 12.40 -30.30 24.34
N THR A 852 11.42 -30.62 25.18
CA THR A 852 11.42 -31.85 25.98
C THR A 852 11.14 -33.09 25.13
N THR A 853 10.10 -33.04 24.30
CA THR A 853 9.65 -34.15 23.45
C THR A 853 10.68 -34.50 22.38
N LEU A 854 11.33 -33.49 21.78
CA LEU A 854 12.40 -33.66 20.79
C LEU A 854 13.78 -33.89 21.45
N ARG A 855 13.86 -33.91 22.79
CA ARG A 855 15.11 -34.11 23.57
C ARG A 855 16.23 -33.13 23.18
N LEU A 856 15.88 -31.86 23.03
CA LEU A 856 16.81 -30.79 22.63
C LEU A 856 17.53 -30.20 23.85
N ASP A 857 18.34 -31.03 24.50
CA ASP A 857 19.01 -30.77 25.77
C ASP A 857 20.04 -29.62 25.74
N ARG A 858 20.52 -29.21 24.56
CA ARG A 858 21.51 -28.14 24.39
C ARG A 858 20.90 -26.76 24.21
N LEU A 859 19.58 -26.68 24.05
CA LEU A 859 18.88 -25.44 23.75
C LEU A 859 18.18 -24.87 24.98
N CYS A 860 18.19 -23.55 25.11
CA CYS A 860 17.30 -22.83 26.01
C CYS A 860 16.59 -21.70 25.25
N PHE A 861 15.56 -21.11 25.86
CA PHE A 861 14.85 -20.01 25.25
C PHE A 861 14.67 -18.85 26.21
N ARG A 862 14.62 -17.64 25.64
CA ARG A 862 14.35 -16.38 26.32
C ARG A 862 13.14 -15.74 25.66
N GLN A 863 12.32 -15.05 26.44
CA GLN A 863 11.13 -14.39 25.92
C GLN A 863 11.22 -12.89 26.16
N THR A 864 10.95 -12.12 25.12
CA THR A 864 10.68 -10.70 25.24
C THR A 864 9.16 -10.48 25.24
N THR A 865 8.75 -9.21 25.29
CA THR A 865 7.33 -8.86 25.11
C THR A 865 6.79 -9.13 23.70
N SER A 866 7.64 -9.43 22.72
CA SER A 866 7.28 -9.57 21.31
C SER A 866 7.62 -10.91 20.66
N ASP A 867 8.55 -11.66 21.23
CA ASP A 867 9.14 -12.82 20.57
C ASP A 867 9.81 -13.77 21.57
N THR A 868 9.94 -15.02 21.15
CA THR A 868 10.73 -16.06 21.80
C THR A 868 12.00 -16.28 20.99
N THR A 869 13.16 -16.14 21.64
CA THR A 869 14.46 -16.46 21.05
C THR A 869 15.01 -17.73 21.67
N VAL A 870 15.29 -18.74 20.85
CA VAL A 870 15.96 -19.98 21.25
C VAL A 870 17.43 -19.87 20.93
N VAL A 871 18.28 -20.15 21.91
CA VAL A 871 19.75 -20.03 21.83
C VAL A 871 20.40 -21.29 22.41
N ALA A 872 21.68 -21.49 22.12
CA ALA A 872 22.46 -22.53 22.76
C ALA A 872 22.71 -22.21 24.25
N LYS A 873 22.73 -23.22 25.12
CA LYS A 873 22.94 -23.04 26.57
C LYS A 873 24.34 -22.56 26.93
N ASP A 874 25.34 -22.99 26.17
CA ASP A 874 26.76 -22.84 26.54
C ASP A 874 27.38 -21.55 25.99
N VAL A 875 26.59 -20.70 25.31
CA VAL A 875 27.07 -19.44 24.75
C VAL A 875 26.24 -18.26 25.25
N ASP A 876 26.91 -17.14 25.48
CA ASP A 876 26.30 -15.85 25.76
C ASP A 876 27.16 -14.69 25.23
N LYS A 877 26.69 -13.46 25.41
CA LYS A 877 27.42 -12.26 24.99
C LYS A 877 28.82 -12.15 25.63
N GLY A 878 29.03 -12.70 26.83
CA GLY A 878 30.31 -12.69 27.54
C GLY A 878 31.30 -13.71 26.98
N THR A 879 30.86 -14.94 26.72
CA THR A 879 31.71 -15.96 26.07
C THR A 879 32.06 -15.56 24.64
N GLY A 880 31.09 -14.99 23.92
CA GLY A 880 31.31 -14.42 22.59
C GLY A 880 32.32 -13.27 22.57
N LEU A 881 32.24 -12.35 23.53
CA LEU A 881 33.19 -11.25 23.70
C LEU A 881 34.62 -11.78 23.90
N ALA A 882 34.79 -12.74 24.82
CA ALA A 882 36.09 -13.36 25.09
C ALA A 882 36.65 -14.06 23.83
N ALA A 883 35.82 -14.84 23.13
CA ALA A 883 36.24 -15.54 21.92
C ALA A 883 36.73 -14.59 20.82
N LEU A 884 36.05 -13.44 20.62
CA LEU A 884 36.51 -12.45 19.65
C LEU A 884 37.80 -11.77 20.09
N ARG A 885 37.87 -11.28 21.33
CA ARG A 885 39.06 -10.62 21.90
C ARG A 885 40.30 -11.51 21.78
N ASP A 886 40.20 -12.75 22.25
CA ASP A 886 41.32 -13.69 22.34
C ASP A 886 41.87 -14.02 20.95
N ARG A 887 40.99 -14.07 19.94
CA ARG A 887 41.36 -14.34 18.56
C ARG A 887 42.08 -13.17 17.89
N VAL A 888 41.61 -11.94 18.11
CA VAL A 888 42.06 -10.77 17.33
C VAL A 888 43.16 -9.96 18.02
N LEU A 889 43.23 -9.97 19.35
CA LEU A 889 44.21 -9.21 20.13
C LEU A 889 44.87 -9.99 21.27
N GLY A 890 44.30 -11.14 21.68
CA GLY A 890 44.77 -11.94 22.81
C GLY A 890 44.02 -11.66 24.12
N PRO A 891 44.18 -12.53 25.15
CA PRO A 891 43.34 -12.54 26.35
C PRO A 891 43.51 -11.31 27.26
N ASP A 892 44.66 -10.66 27.22
CA ASP A 892 45.00 -9.53 28.09
C ASP A 892 44.59 -8.16 27.50
N ALA A 893 43.99 -8.14 26.30
CA ALA A 893 43.58 -6.90 25.65
C ALA A 893 42.48 -6.17 26.45
N GLU A 894 42.59 -4.84 26.58
CA GLU A 894 41.58 -4.03 27.28
C GLU A 894 40.27 -4.08 26.50
N THR A 895 39.17 -4.34 27.21
CA THR A 895 37.83 -4.42 26.63
C THR A 895 36.85 -3.51 27.36
N ILE A 896 36.03 -2.80 26.58
CA ILE A 896 35.00 -1.91 27.09
C ILE A 896 33.64 -2.42 26.57
N ALA A 897 32.70 -2.74 27.45
CA ALA A 897 31.36 -3.20 27.06
C ALA A 897 30.29 -2.14 27.31
N ILE A 898 29.41 -1.92 26.33
CA ILE A 898 28.25 -1.01 26.43
C ILE A 898 26.96 -1.76 26.07
N GLY A 899 26.02 -1.84 27.01
CA GLY A 899 24.75 -2.57 26.87
C GLY A 899 23.60 -1.93 27.66
N ASP A 900 22.36 -2.38 27.45
CA ASP A 900 21.17 -1.81 28.11
C ASP A 900 20.15 -2.83 28.65
N THR A 901 20.45 -4.12 28.59
CA THR A 901 19.56 -5.21 29.02
C THR A 901 20.23 -6.19 29.98
N GLU A 902 19.43 -7.10 30.53
CA GLU A 902 19.93 -8.22 31.34
C GLU A 902 20.82 -9.18 30.54
N ALA A 903 20.59 -9.32 29.23
CA ALA A 903 21.39 -10.16 28.35
C ALA A 903 22.84 -9.66 28.19
N ASP A 904 23.11 -8.42 28.59
CA ASP A 904 24.42 -7.76 28.54
C ASP A 904 25.26 -7.97 29.81
N LEU A 905 24.64 -8.41 30.91
CA LEU A 905 25.35 -8.65 32.17
C LEU A 905 26.52 -9.65 32.02
N PRO A 906 26.43 -10.75 31.24
CA PRO A 906 27.57 -11.61 30.99
C PRO A 906 28.75 -10.87 30.33
N MET A 907 28.51 -9.99 29.35
CA MET A 907 29.62 -9.21 28.75
C MET A 907 30.19 -8.17 29.72
N PHE A 908 29.37 -7.61 30.61
CA PHE A 908 29.86 -6.70 31.67
C PHE A 908 30.77 -7.40 32.66
N ARG A 909 30.56 -8.70 32.94
CA ARG A 909 31.46 -9.49 33.80
C ARG A 909 32.81 -9.76 33.15
N THR A 910 32.82 -9.96 31.84
CA THR A 910 34.03 -10.31 31.09
C THR A 910 34.88 -9.09 30.73
N ALA A 911 34.26 -7.94 30.49
CA ALA A 911 34.95 -6.73 30.04
C ALA A 911 35.77 -6.06 31.15
N THR A 912 36.89 -5.42 30.78
CA THR A 912 37.71 -4.63 31.70
C THR A 912 36.92 -3.46 32.30
N ARG A 913 36.08 -2.82 31.47
CA ARG A 913 35.20 -1.71 31.88
C ARG A 913 33.83 -1.91 31.26
N SER A 914 32.78 -1.52 31.97
CA SER A 914 31.41 -1.62 31.47
C SER A 914 30.61 -0.34 31.69
N PHE A 915 29.75 -0.02 30.73
CA PHE A 915 28.90 1.16 30.73
C PHE A 915 27.49 0.83 30.26
N ALA A 916 26.52 1.62 30.70
CA ALA A 916 25.13 1.46 30.27
C ALA A 916 24.42 2.81 30.12
N PRO A 917 23.64 3.02 29.05
CA PRO A 917 22.70 4.13 28.96
C PRO A 917 21.63 4.09 30.07
N ALA A 918 21.05 5.25 30.39
CA ALA A 918 20.19 5.41 31.57
C ALA A 918 18.87 4.60 31.54
N GLN A 919 18.45 4.04 30.41
CA GLN A 919 17.22 3.22 30.30
C GLN A 919 17.42 1.75 30.69
N ILE A 920 18.65 1.32 31.01
CA ILE A 920 18.91 -0.06 31.42
C ILE A 920 17.95 -0.49 32.53
N ARG A 921 17.34 -1.67 32.39
CA ARG A 921 16.31 -2.15 33.32
C ARG A 921 16.91 -2.76 34.59
N CYS A 922 18.03 -3.46 34.45
CA CYS A 922 18.78 -4.14 35.52
C CYS A 922 19.88 -3.25 36.11
N LYS A 923 19.54 -2.00 36.49
CA LYS A 923 20.52 -1.02 37.01
C LYS A 923 21.29 -1.51 38.23
N ARG A 924 20.62 -2.26 39.11
CA ARG A 924 21.21 -2.74 40.36
C ARG A 924 22.27 -3.79 40.06
N GLU A 925 21.91 -4.78 39.26
CA GLU A 925 22.76 -5.88 38.84
C GLU A 925 23.95 -5.36 38.04
N ALA A 926 23.73 -4.43 37.10
CA ALA A 926 24.82 -3.81 36.34
C ALA A 926 25.82 -3.09 37.25
N ARG A 927 25.36 -2.29 38.23
CA ARG A 927 26.25 -1.59 39.17
C ARG A 927 27.04 -2.54 40.08
N LEU A 928 26.47 -3.68 40.46
CA LEU A 928 27.18 -4.70 41.22
C LEU A 928 28.34 -5.31 40.43
N LEU A 929 28.25 -5.30 39.09
CA LEU A 929 29.33 -5.69 38.18
C LEU A 929 30.31 -4.55 37.86
N GLY A 930 30.24 -3.42 38.58
CA GLY A 930 31.09 -2.25 38.33
C GLY A 930 30.68 -1.39 37.13
N CYS A 931 29.50 -1.62 36.55
CA CYS A 931 29.03 -0.87 35.38
C CYS A 931 28.70 0.59 35.72
N THR A 932 29.26 1.53 34.94
CA THR A 932 28.96 2.95 35.05
C THR A 932 27.74 3.33 34.20
N VAL A 933 26.69 3.82 34.85
CA VAL A 933 25.42 4.16 34.17
C VAL A 933 25.37 5.65 33.84
N SER A 934 25.20 5.99 32.56
CA SER A 934 25.03 7.38 32.08
C SER A 934 23.80 8.06 32.68
N ARG A 935 23.80 9.40 32.68
CA ARG A 935 22.64 10.23 33.02
C ARG A 935 21.62 10.31 31.88
N HIS A 936 22.03 10.00 30.66
CA HIS A 936 21.19 10.07 29.46
C HIS A 936 20.80 8.69 28.96
N SER A 937 19.59 8.58 28.38
CA SER A 937 19.09 7.33 27.80
C SER A 937 19.45 7.22 26.32
N TYR A 938 19.50 5.98 25.83
CA TYR A 938 19.65 5.60 24.43
C TYR A 938 20.93 6.19 23.82
N GLN A 939 20.89 6.64 22.56
CA GLN A 939 22.03 7.17 21.82
C GLN A 939 22.68 8.40 22.47
N ARG A 940 21.90 9.22 23.18
CA ARG A 940 22.49 10.31 23.99
C ARG A 940 23.27 9.79 25.18
N GLY A 941 22.84 8.67 25.76
CA GLY A 941 23.61 7.94 26.76
C GLY A 941 24.90 7.38 26.18
N LEU A 942 24.83 6.80 24.97
CA LEU A 942 26.02 6.34 24.25
C LEU A 942 27.01 7.49 24.02
N LEU A 943 26.56 8.65 23.53
CA LEU A 943 27.42 9.83 23.31
C LEU A 943 28.06 10.34 24.60
N ASP A 944 27.31 10.35 25.71
CA ASP A 944 27.81 10.73 27.04
C ASP A 944 28.90 9.76 27.53
N ILE A 945 28.67 8.45 27.35
CA ILE A 945 29.64 7.40 27.69
C ILE A 945 30.91 7.56 26.86
N VAL A 946 30.77 7.66 25.53
CA VAL A 946 31.93 7.84 24.63
C VAL A 946 32.69 9.11 24.97
N GLY A 947 32.00 10.21 25.26
CA GLY A 947 32.64 11.46 25.67
C GLY A 947 33.47 11.34 26.96
N ALA A 948 33.08 10.45 27.88
CA ALA A 948 33.85 10.11 29.07
C ALA A 948 35.00 9.13 28.81
N LEU A 949 34.92 8.33 27.74
CA LEU A 949 35.99 7.40 27.33
C LEU A 949 37.16 8.14 26.65
N VAL A 950 36.87 9.16 25.84
CA VAL A 950 37.87 9.84 24.99
C VAL A 950 38.31 11.23 25.47
N ASP A 951 37.90 11.63 26.68
CA ASP A 951 38.18 12.93 27.33
C ASP A 951 37.88 14.18 26.47
N ARG A 952 36.59 14.38 26.18
CA ARG A 952 36.03 15.44 25.31
C ARG A 952 36.44 16.89 25.68
N LYS A 953 37.01 17.15 26.86
CA LYS A 953 37.40 18.50 27.32
C LYS A 953 38.74 18.98 26.75
N ALA A 954 39.62 18.08 26.34
CA ALA A 954 40.94 18.46 25.81
C ALA A 954 40.91 18.98 24.36
N ASP A 955 39.90 18.57 23.57
CA ASP A 955 39.95 18.71 22.11
C ASP A 955 39.24 19.93 21.51
N GLY A 956 38.54 20.75 22.31
CA GLY A 956 37.95 22.05 21.85
C GLY A 956 36.99 21.98 20.65
N CYS A 957 36.77 20.80 20.06
CA CYS A 957 36.07 20.62 18.80
C CYS A 957 34.61 20.30 19.06
N ASP A 958 33.77 21.24 18.65
CA ASP A 958 32.35 21.00 18.40
C ASP A 958 32.30 20.02 17.22
N GLY A 959 32.20 18.71 17.50
CA GLY A 959 32.17 17.61 16.53
C GLY A 959 30.91 17.62 15.66
N ARG A 960 30.61 18.77 15.06
CA ARG A 960 29.49 18.96 14.16
C ARG A 960 29.76 18.11 12.93
N ILE A 961 28.80 17.25 12.63
CA ILE A 961 28.68 16.57 11.33
C ILE A 961 28.76 17.68 10.27
N GLU A 962 29.85 17.73 9.52
CA GLU A 962 29.97 18.72 8.45
C GLU A 962 28.85 18.47 7.43
N PRO A 963 28.12 19.52 7.01
CA PRO A 963 27.14 19.37 5.97
C PRO A 963 27.89 19.15 4.65
N ALA A 964 28.02 17.88 4.24
CA ALA A 964 28.26 17.55 2.84
C ALA A 964 27.17 18.16 1.95
N ASP A 965 27.43 18.27 0.64
CA ASP A 965 26.45 18.64 -0.37
C ASP A 965 25.28 17.63 -0.30
N GLN A 966 24.18 18.03 0.33
CA GLN A 966 23.08 17.16 0.72
C GLN A 966 21.82 17.60 0.00
N SER A 967 21.07 16.64 -0.54
CA SER A 967 19.74 16.93 -1.06
C SER A 967 18.80 17.40 0.05
N ASP A 968 17.76 18.15 -0.32
CA ASP A 968 16.76 18.64 0.64
C ASP A 968 16.08 17.52 1.43
N GLY A 969 15.90 16.35 0.81
CA GLY A 969 15.34 15.16 1.43
C GLY A 969 16.26 14.59 2.51
N GLU A 970 17.55 14.46 2.21
CA GLU A 970 18.55 14.02 3.19
C GLU A 970 18.66 14.98 4.38
N ARG A 971 18.65 16.29 4.09
CA ARG A 971 18.67 17.33 5.12
C ARG A 971 17.46 17.23 6.03
N LEU A 972 16.27 16.98 5.48
CA LEU A 972 15.06 16.74 6.26
C LEU A 972 15.24 15.54 7.20
N PHE A 973 15.76 14.41 6.71
CA PHE A 973 15.95 13.23 7.52
C PHE A 973 16.99 13.45 8.64
N LEU A 974 18.11 14.10 8.33
CA LEU A 974 19.14 14.46 9.33
C LEU A 974 18.59 15.38 10.43
N ASP A 975 17.77 16.37 10.07
CA ASP A 975 17.08 17.22 11.04
C ASP A 975 16.17 16.41 11.97
N LEU A 976 15.49 15.39 11.45
CA LEU A 976 14.65 14.49 12.25
C LEU A 976 15.47 13.61 13.19
N LEU A 977 16.65 13.14 12.78
CA LEU A 977 17.59 12.43 13.66
C LEU A 977 18.03 13.32 14.83
N ARG A 978 18.29 14.61 14.59
CA ARG A 978 18.61 15.59 15.65
C ARG A 978 17.41 15.86 16.57
N VAL A 979 16.20 15.84 16.03
CA VAL A 979 14.97 16.01 16.82
C VAL A 979 14.78 14.82 17.76
N ALA A 980 15.08 13.60 17.32
CA ALA A 980 14.95 12.39 18.13
C ALA A 980 15.81 12.42 19.41
N ASP A 981 16.88 13.20 19.44
CA ASP A 981 17.74 13.42 20.61
C ASP A 981 17.19 14.45 21.61
N ARG A 982 16.23 15.31 21.23
CA ARG A 982 15.78 16.41 22.09
C ARG A 982 14.84 15.95 23.21
N LEU A 983 14.96 16.60 24.38
CA LEU A 983 14.02 16.40 25.51
C LEU A 983 12.64 16.98 25.14
N GLN A 984 11.59 16.18 25.36
CA GLN A 984 10.21 16.41 24.91
C GLN A 984 9.61 17.77 25.33
N ALA A 985 10.06 18.37 26.44
CA ALA A 985 9.52 19.62 26.96
C ALA A 985 9.83 20.88 26.11
N ARG A 986 11.03 20.97 25.49
CA ARG A 986 11.42 22.15 24.69
C ARG A 986 10.76 22.16 23.30
N ALA A 987 10.51 20.98 22.73
CA ALA A 987 9.77 20.84 21.47
C ALA A 987 8.30 21.25 21.61
N LEU A 988 7.71 21.03 22.80
CA LEU A 988 6.32 21.36 23.11
C LEU A 988 6.05 22.86 23.10
N VAL A 989 6.98 23.66 23.63
CA VAL A 989 6.89 25.13 23.63
C VAL A 989 7.05 25.68 22.20
N GLY A 990 8.04 25.20 21.43
CA GLY A 990 8.24 25.65 20.04
C GLY A 990 7.07 25.33 19.11
N ALA A 991 6.43 24.16 19.28
CA ALA A 991 5.29 23.74 18.46
C ALA A 991 4.00 24.54 18.75
N LEU A 992 3.77 24.90 20.02
CA LEU A 992 2.57 25.64 20.46
C LEU A 992 2.57 27.13 20.05
N PHE A 993 3.75 27.74 19.90
CA PHE A 993 3.88 29.17 19.57
C PHE A 993 4.09 29.48 18.07
N ASN A 994 4.20 28.46 17.21
CA ASN A 994 4.32 28.68 15.77
C ASN A 994 2.92 28.95 15.15
N ARG A 995 2.71 30.17 14.63
CA ARG A 995 1.47 30.58 13.93
C ARG A 995 1.12 29.68 12.73
N ALA A 996 2.10 29.04 12.08
CA ALA A 996 1.85 28.07 11.02
C ALA A 996 1.14 26.82 11.55
N THR A 997 1.50 26.33 12.74
CA THR A 997 0.86 25.19 13.42
C THR A 997 -0.63 25.41 13.71
N PHE A 998 -1.03 26.66 13.98
CA PHE A 998 -2.44 27.00 14.20
C PHE A 998 -3.25 27.05 12.90
N ARG A 999 -2.65 27.52 11.79
CA ARG A 999 -3.24 27.40 10.44
C ARG A 999 -3.34 25.94 9.98
N ILE A 1000 -2.49 25.06 10.49
CA ILE A 1000 -2.42 23.62 10.15
C ILE A 1000 -3.61 22.81 10.72
N PHE A 1001 -4.22 23.24 11.83
CA PHE A 1001 -5.44 22.59 12.30
C PHE A 1001 -6.66 22.96 11.43
N ILE A 1002 -6.62 24.09 10.72
CA ILE A 1002 -7.62 24.47 9.72
C ILE A 1002 -7.40 23.59 8.49
N ARG A 1003 -8.13 22.46 8.47
CA ARG A 1003 -8.06 21.45 7.41
C ARG A 1003 -8.87 21.82 6.21
#